data_AF-Q22TI6-F1
#
_entry.id   AF-Q22TI6-F1
#
_cell.length_a   1.000
_cell.length_b   1.000
_cell.length_c   1.000
_cell.angle_alpha   90.00
_cell.angle_beta   90.00
_cell.angle_gamma   90.00
#
_symmetry.space_group_name_H-M   'P 1'
#
loop_
_entity.id
_entity.type
_entity.pdbx_description
1 polymer ?
#
loop_
_entity_poly.entity_id
_entity_poly.type
_entity_poly.pdbx_seq_one_letter_code
_entity_poly.pdbx_strand_id
1 'polypeptide(L)'
;MIKSIIVLFIFKLIQVYSAITPGANVNCNNDATCSSCSAVSAPFQWSPSSGLCRISDCAAGNIPTTGLSDLFCTSCAALTNGSYANLAGSLCINTPSSCSNFSGTWTDAQCQLCSSTYYANFQGTKCVAISQSCTSSSNMTDQICNLCYGGVGKIYASYDQTKCVNSSQSCFSNSGLKDSDCQICNKTSSSYASSDLTKCVSSSQPCNSVSGWTDSDCNLCSPSTFANAAKTKCVSSSQSCISVSGWTDSDCQVCYSSTYFASGDGSSCVQSGVSCSSSSGWTDSACGKCYSGTKKIYASKDGTSCVASSISCNSNSGWTDNDCALCNPSSSFAAIGGSKCVSSSQSCSSNSGWSDQDCLLCSPSSPFSNIDGTKCVPSTISCTSGSGWDDKNCSLCNPSTPYATADKTNCVNSTISCNSNSGWTDQNCDLCYPSQPYATANGSSCVASSQSCSSTSNWSDADCILCTPNKPYASGDANSCVAASQSCNSISGWTDANCKLCTPSQPFETTDGTACVDSSQSCNAKSNWTDKDCALCSPSTPYANSKQTGCVDPSIQCIGRDPNQAAQVWTDSDCAACYQTGYRAQSDGSSCVNCSATSGMTNAACGLCYGTDDGDNQYANAQGACVSVDCTQKSGWVDQDCSTCNSATPYASNDGSSCYATTNSKILTFSLIFLYYLLI
;
A
#
# COMPACT_ATOMS: atom_id res chain seq x y z
N MET A 1 133.13 -24.63 93.55
CA MET A 1 131.85 -24.02 93.95
C MET A 1 130.84 -23.87 92.78
N ILE A 2 130.91 -24.71 91.72
CA ILE A 2 129.92 -24.74 90.61
C ILE A 2 129.19 -26.11 90.53
N LYS A 3 129.73 -27.19 91.13
CA LYS A 3 129.08 -28.51 91.19
C LYS A 3 127.88 -28.59 92.16
N SER A 4 127.74 -27.68 93.12
CA SER A 4 126.63 -27.70 94.10
C SER A 4 125.36 -27.00 93.63
N ILE A 5 125.38 -26.29 92.49
CA ILE A 5 124.21 -25.55 91.98
C ILE A 5 123.44 -26.37 90.92
N ILE A 6 124.11 -27.29 90.20
CA ILE A 6 123.46 -28.15 89.19
C ILE A 6 122.67 -29.31 89.82
N VAL A 7 123.05 -29.79 91.01
CA VAL A 7 122.30 -30.86 91.71
C VAL A 7 120.99 -30.35 92.33
N LEU A 8 120.90 -29.06 92.67
CA LEU A 8 119.69 -28.45 93.21
C LEU A 8 118.65 -28.08 92.14
N PHE A 9 119.04 -27.96 90.87
CA PHE A 9 118.08 -27.72 89.77
C PHE A 9 117.44 -29.01 89.23
N ILE A 10 118.10 -30.17 89.36
CA ILE A 10 117.52 -31.47 88.96
C ILE A 10 116.47 -31.96 89.99
N PHE A 11 116.54 -31.48 91.24
CA PHE A 11 115.58 -31.86 92.29
C PHE A 11 114.20 -31.15 92.22
N LYS A 12 113.99 -30.21 91.28
CA LYS A 12 112.69 -29.52 91.09
C LYS A 12 111.89 -29.94 89.84
N LEU A 13 112.37 -30.90 89.06
CA LEU A 13 111.71 -31.33 87.81
C LEU A 13 111.13 -32.76 87.83
N ILE A 14 111.05 -33.43 88.99
CA ILE A 14 110.43 -34.78 89.13
C ILE A 14 109.48 -34.87 90.34
N GLN A 15 108.43 -34.04 90.38
CA GLN A 15 107.28 -34.24 91.29
C GLN A 15 105.94 -33.86 90.63
N VAL A 16 105.54 -34.61 89.60
CA VAL A 16 104.12 -34.81 89.29
C VAL A 16 103.88 -36.31 89.31
N TYR A 17 103.76 -36.87 90.52
CA TYR A 17 103.07 -38.14 90.70
C TYR A 17 101.60 -37.80 90.88
N SER A 18 100.78 -38.14 89.87
CA SER A 18 99.33 -38.12 89.97
C SER A 18 98.92 -39.02 91.14
N ALA A 19 98.18 -38.49 92.11
CA ALA A 19 97.57 -39.31 93.14
C ALA A 19 96.50 -40.18 92.47
N ILE A 20 96.72 -41.50 92.45
CA ILE A 20 95.73 -42.48 91.98
C ILE A 20 94.44 -42.22 92.74
N THR A 21 93.35 -41.92 92.04
CA THR A 21 92.03 -41.70 92.64
C THR A 21 91.16 -42.92 92.33
N PRO A 22 91.21 -43.98 93.17
CA PRO A 22 90.46 -45.20 92.92
C PRO A 22 88.95 -44.91 92.93
N GLY A 23 88.22 -45.56 92.03
CA GLY A 23 86.77 -45.44 91.98
C GLY A 23 86.06 -46.05 93.18
N ALA A 24 84.78 -45.75 93.32
CA ALA A 24 83.86 -46.43 94.21
C ALA A 24 83.63 -47.87 93.75
N ASN A 25 83.43 -48.77 94.74
CA ASN A 25 83.08 -50.15 94.48
C ASN A 25 81.65 -50.24 93.90
N VAL A 26 81.50 -50.94 92.77
CA VAL A 26 80.24 -51.24 92.09
C VAL A 26 80.05 -52.74 91.92
N ASN A 27 78.80 -53.17 91.82
CA ASN A 27 78.46 -54.57 91.62
C ASN A 27 78.35 -54.89 90.13
N CYS A 28 79.38 -55.57 89.59
CA CYS A 28 79.33 -56.15 88.25
C CYS A 28 78.83 -57.60 88.32
N ASN A 29 77.56 -57.80 88.70
CA ASN A 29 76.93 -59.12 88.78
C ASN A 29 77.69 -60.16 89.64
N ASN A 30 78.24 -59.73 90.78
CA ASN A 30 78.98 -60.53 91.77
C ASN A 30 80.26 -61.22 91.25
N ASP A 31 80.84 -60.75 90.15
CA ASP A 31 82.14 -61.25 89.66
C ASP A 31 83.31 -60.56 90.39
N ALA A 32 84.06 -61.32 91.19
CA ALA A 32 85.25 -60.83 91.88
C ALA A 32 86.43 -60.52 90.94
N THR A 33 86.37 -60.94 89.67
CA THR A 33 87.43 -60.72 88.67
C THR A 33 87.17 -59.50 87.77
N CYS A 34 85.99 -58.88 87.88
CA CYS A 34 85.58 -57.72 87.10
C CYS A 34 85.53 -57.92 85.57
N SER A 35 85.47 -59.17 85.12
CA SER A 35 85.37 -59.54 83.71
C SER A 35 83.97 -59.30 83.13
N SER A 36 82.95 -59.32 83.98
CA SER A 36 81.55 -59.06 83.65
C SER A 36 81.16 -57.57 83.64
N CYS A 37 82.05 -56.66 84.05
CA CYS A 37 81.79 -55.24 83.99
C CYS A 37 81.76 -54.75 82.54
N SER A 38 81.02 -53.68 82.27
CA SER A 38 81.01 -53.01 80.97
C SER A 38 82.44 -52.69 80.51
N ALA A 39 82.77 -52.98 79.25
CA ALA A 39 84.07 -52.64 78.69
C ALA A 39 84.35 -51.13 78.85
N VAL A 40 85.55 -50.79 79.32
CA VAL A 40 85.99 -49.40 79.48
C VAL A 40 87.16 -49.14 78.53
N SER A 41 87.19 -47.94 77.95
CA SER A 41 88.27 -47.51 77.08
C SER A 41 89.52 -47.17 77.89
N ALA A 42 90.70 -47.51 77.35
CA ALA A 42 91.97 -47.08 77.93
C ALA A 42 91.99 -45.53 78.05
N PRO A 43 92.51 -44.96 79.17
CA PRO A 43 93.36 -45.60 80.18
C PRO A 43 92.61 -46.21 81.38
N PHE A 44 91.28 -46.21 81.38
CA PHE A 44 90.51 -46.76 82.51
C PHE A 44 90.56 -48.29 82.51
N GLN A 45 90.70 -48.88 83.69
CA GLN A 45 90.68 -50.33 83.88
C GLN A 45 89.86 -50.69 85.11
N TRP A 46 89.07 -51.75 85.01
CA TRP A 46 88.43 -52.32 86.18
C TRP A 46 89.47 -53.05 87.04
N SER A 47 89.38 -52.89 88.35
CA SER A 47 90.23 -53.55 89.34
C SER A 47 89.38 -54.15 90.46
N PRO A 48 89.66 -55.40 90.87
CA PRO A 48 89.01 -56.02 92.02
C PRO A 48 89.28 -55.26 93.32
N SER A 49 88.25 -55.08 94.15
CA SER A 49 88.33 -54.38 95.43
C SER A 49 87.29 -54.93 96.40
N SER A 50 87.73 -55.68 97.42
CA SER A 50 86.86 -56.24 98.48
C SER A 50 85.65 -57.04 97.99
N GLY A 51 85.81 -57.88 96.96
CA GLY A 51 84.73 -58.69 96.38
C GLY A 51 83.79 -57.95 95.43
N LEU A 52 84.06 -56.67 95.16
CA LEU A 52 83.39 -55.83 94.17
C LEU A 52 84.42 -55.31 93.14
N CYS A 53 83.95 -54.51 92.19
CA CYS A 53 84.77 -53.93 91.14
C CYS A 53 84.82 -52.41 91.25
N ARG A 54 85.95 -51.81 90.93
CA ARG A 54 86.07 -50.35 90.80
C ARG A 54 86.99 -49.99 89.66
N ILE A 55 86.87 -48.80 89.11
CA ILE A 55 87.89 -48.26 88.19
C ILE A 55 89.17 -48.02 88.99
N SER A 56 90.29 -48.55 88.49
CA SER A 56 91.60 -48.52 89.13
C SER A 56 92.06 -47.10 89.45
N ASP A 57 91.83 -46.18 88.51
CA ASP A 57 92.07 -44.76 88.66
C ASP A 57 91.07 -43.97 87.82
N CYS A 58 90.13 -43.32 88.48
CA CYS A 58 89.16 -42.46 87.80
C CYS A 58 89.79 -41.17 87.27
N ALA A 59 91.01 -40.82 87.69
CA ALA A 59 91.79 -39.70 87.18
C ALA A 59 92.80 -40.13 86.09
N ALA A 60 92.74 -41.38 85.61
CA ALA A 60 93.68 -41.91 84.62
C ALA A 60 93.67 -41.15 83.28
N GLY A 61 92.56 -40.48 82.96
CA GLY A 61 92.40 -39.68 81.74
C GLY A 61 91.08 -38.90 81.74
N ASN A 62 90.77 -38.29 80.59
CA ASN A 62 89.47 -37.66 80.39
C ASN A 62 88.37 -38.73 80.33
N ILE A 63 87.25 -38.48 81.02
CA ILE A 63 86.08 -39.38 81.02
C ILE A 63 85.61 -39.61 79.57
N PRO A 64 85.34 -40.87 79.16
CA PRO A 64 84.91 -41.17 77.79
C PRO A 64 83.61 -40.44 77.45
N THR A 65 83.51 -39.91 76.23
CA THR A 65 82.31 -39.21 75.74
C THR A 65 81.32 -40.15 75.03
N THR A 66 81.59 -41.46 75.01
CA THR A 66 80.71 -42.51 74.48
C THR A 66 80.96 -43.81 75.25
N GLY A 67 79.98 -44.73 75.25
CA GLY A 67 80.11 -46.04 75.89
C GLY A 67 80.10 -46.02 77.42
N LEU A 68 79.69 -44.91 78.04
CA LEU A 68 79.48 -44.84 79.48
C LEU A 68 78.31 -45.73 79.88
N SER A 69 78.47 -46.41 81.01
CA SER A 69 77.42 -47.21 81.65
C SER A 69 77.20 -46.73 83.07
N ASP A 70 76.04 -47.04 83.64
CA ASP A 70 75.73 -46.73 85.05
C ASP A 70 76.82 -47.25 86.00
N LEU A 71 77.40 -48.42 85.70
CA LEU A 71 78.50 -49.00 86.47
C LEU A 71 79.75 -48.10 86.44
N PHE A 72 80.13 -47.60 85.26
CA PHE A 72 81.27 -46.68 85.14
C PHE A 72 81.01 -45.37 85.87
N CYS A 73 79.83 -44.77 85.67
CA CYS A 73 79.45 -43.51 86.28
C CYS A 73 79.38 -43.62 87.81
N THR A 74 78.82 -44.70 88.34
CA THR A 74 78.80 -44.96 89.78
C THR A 74 80.23 -45.16 90.32
N SER A 75 81.10 -45.88 89.60
CA SER A 75 82.48 -46.08 90.06
C SER A 75 83.29 -44.77 90.06
N CYS A 76 83.09 -43.88 89.08
CA CYS A 76 83.78 -42.59 89.01
C CYS A 76 82.90 -41.39 89.40
N ALA A 77 81.90 -41.60 90.25
CA ALA A 77 80.90 -40.59 90.62
C ALA A 77 81.54 -39.34 91.24
N ALA A 78 82.64 -39.51 92.00
CA ALA A 78 83.37 -38.42 92.64
C ALA A 78 83.97 -37.40 91.64
N LEU A 79 84.24 -37.81 90.40
CA LEU A 79 84.79 -36.95 89.34
C LEU A 79 83.73 -36.52 88.33
N THR A 80 82.68 -37.31 88.16
CA THR A 80 81.68 -37.13 87.11
C THR A 80 80.41 -36.41 87.58
N ASN A 81 80.26 -36.15 88.89
CA ASN A 81 79.07 -35.51 89.48
C ASN A 81 77.74 -36.23 89.18
N GLY A 82 77.78 -37.52 88.79
CA GLY A 82 76.60 -38.30 88.44
C GLY A 82 76.85 -39.80 88.52
N SER A 83 75.84 -40.56 88.97
CA SER A 83 75.95 -42.01 89.18
C SER A 83 75.43 -42.84 88.01
N TYR A 84 74.69 -42.24 87.08
CA TYR A 84 74.05 -42.95 85.98
C TYR A 84 74.51 -42.40 84.64
N ALA A 85 74.61 -43.25 83.63
CA ALA A 85 74.84 -42.80 82.26
C ALA A 85 73.55 -42.22 81.69
N ASN A 86 73.68 -41.15 80.90
CA ASN A 86 72.58 -40.67 80.08
C ASN A 86 72.22 -41.70 78.99
N LEU A 87 71.07 -41.54 78.32
CA LEU A 87 70.61 -42.49 77.29
C LEU A 87 71.57 -42.66 76.10
N ALA A 88 72.38 -41.64 75.83
CA ALA A 88 73.39 -41.65 74.76
C ALA A 88 74.71 -42.34 75.19
N GLY A 89 74.88 -42.70 76.47
CA GLY A 89 76.13 -43.23 77.01
C GLY A 89 77.30 -42.26 76.90
N SER A 90 77.03 -40.95 76.89
CA SER A 90 78.03 -39.89 76.63
C SER A 90 78.38 -39.04 77.84
N LEU A 91 77.49 -38.98 78.83
CA LEU A 91 77.69 -38.25 80.08
C LEU A 91 77.20 -39.06 81.26
N CYS A 92 77.87 -38.91 82.40
CA CYS A 92 77.34 -39.33 83.69
C CYS A 92 76.51 -38.18 84.27
N ILE A 93 75.29 -38.49 84.70
CA ILE A 93 74.29 -37.53 85.15
C ILE A 93 73.76 -37.93 86.53
N ASN A 94 73.28 -36.94 87.26
CA ASN A 94 72.68 -37.13 88.57
C ASN A 94 71.17 -37.26 88.43
N THR A 95 70.71 -38.45 88.08
CA THR A 95 69.28 -38.81 88.03
C THR A 95 68.88 -39.65 89.25
N PRO A 96 67.59 -39.67 89.64
CA PRO A 96 67.12 -40.52 90.74
C PRO A 96 67.33 -42.02 90.49
N SER A 97 67.38 -42.46 89.22
CA SER A 97 67.74 -43.82 88.81
C SER A 97 68.26 -43.86 87.37
N SER A 98 68.60 -45.06 86.89
CA SER A 98 69.06 -45.31 85.52
C SER A 98 68.08 -44.79 84.46
N CYS A 99 68.61 -44.14 83.42
CA CYS A 99 67.84 -43.72 82.25
C CYS A 99 67.31 -44.87 81.39
N SER A 100 67.75 -46.10 81.66
CA SER A 100 67.28 -47.31 80.97
C SER A 100 66.29 -48.14 81.79
N ASN A 101 66.28 -47.99 83.12
CA ASN A 101 65.46 -48.80 84.04
C ASN A 101 64.97 -47.93 85.22
N PHE A 102 63.83 -47.28 85.03
CA PHE A 102 63.16 -46.45 86.04
C PHE A 102 61.87 -47.14 86.51
N SER A 103 61.70 -47.29 87.81
CA SER A 103 60.56 -48.00 88.42
C SER A 103 59.46 -47.06 88.94
N GLY A 104 59.34 -45.85 88.40
CA GLY A 104 58.31 -44.86 88.77
C GLY A 104 57.67 -44.15 87.57
N THR A 105 56.98 -43.03 87.83
CA THR A 105 56.43 -42.16 86.78
C THR A 105 57.45 -41.14 86.30
N TRP A 106 57.84 -41.22 85.03
CA TRP A 106 58.69 -40.23 84.37
C TRP A 106 57.96 -38.88 84.27
N THR A 107 58.66 -37.81 84.62
CA THR A 107 58.31 -36.42 84.34
C THR A 107 59.22 -35.88 83.25
N ASP A 108 58.79 -34.81 82.57
CA ASP A 108 59.62 -34.17 81.53
C ASP A 108 60.98 -33.73 82.08
N ALA A 109 61.00 -33.15 83.28
CA ALA A 109 62.24 -32.77 83.94
C ALA A 109 63.18 -33.97 84.15
N GLN A 110 62.66 -35.13 84.52
CA GLN A 110 63.46 -36.35 84.68
C GLN A 110 63.96 -36.90 83.33
N CYS A 111 63.13 -36.87 82.29
CA CYS A 111 63.53 -37.28 80.96
C CYS A 111 64.60 -36.36 80.36
N GLN A 112 64.51 -35.06 80.63
CA GLN A 112 65.47 -34.07 80.17
C GLN A 112 66.85 -34.22 80.81
N LEU A 113 66.94 -34.77 82.02
CA LEU A 113 68.23 -35.16 82.61
C LEU A 113 68.90 -36.27 81.78
N CYS A 114 68.12 -37.20 81.24
CA CYS A 114 68.61 -38.29 80.39
C CYS A 114 68.95 -37.84 78.95
N SER A 115 68.27 -36.81 78.43
CA SER A 115 68.58 -36.12 77.17
C SER A 115 67.67 -34.90 77.01
N SER A 116 68.21 -33.77 76.55
CA SER A 116 67.43 -32.54 76.31
C SER A 116 66.33 -32.66 75.24
N THR A 117 66.32 -33.74 74.48
CA THR A 117 65.34 -34.03 73.41
C THR A 117 64.29 -35.08 73.82
N TYR A 118 64.25 -35.45 75.11
CA TYR A 118 63.37 -36.48 75.62
C TYR A 118 62.36 -35.88 76.61
N TYR A 119 61.11 -36.31 76.46
CA TYR A 119 59.99 -35.93 77.33
C TYR A 119 59.25 -37.17 77.81
N ALA A 120 58.53 -37.06 78.92
CA ALA A 120 57.73 -38.17 79.40
C ALA A 120 56.54 -38.39 78.45
N ASN A 121 56.26 -39.65 78.12
CA ASN A 121 55.00 -39.97 77.46
C ASN A 121 53.81 -39.67 78.40
N PHE A 122 52.59 -39.62 77.87
CA PHE A 122 51.40 -39.25 78.64
C PHE A 122 51.14 -40.17 79.86
N GLN A 123 51.55 -41.44 79.77
CA GLN A 123 51.41 -42.39 80.88
C GLN A 123 52.55 -42.29 81.92
N GLY A 124 53.59 -41.50 81.64
CA GLY A 124 54.80 -41.41 82.46
C GLY A 124 55.57 -42.73 82.57
N THR A 125 55.37 -43.67 81.65
CA THR A 125 55.99 -45.00 81.68
C THR A 125 57.34 -45.06 80.98
N LYS A 126 57.63 -44.09 80.10
CA LYS A 126 58.91 -44.00 79.39
C LYS A 126 59.20 -42.57 78.94
N CYS A 127 60.48 -42.27 78.74
CA CYS A 127 60.90 -41.08 78.00
C CYS A 127 60.88 -41.37 76.50
N VAL A 128 60.26 -40.48 75.73
CA VAL A 128 60.21 -40.55 74.26
C VAL A 128 60.98 -39.38 73.66
N ALA A 129 61.70 -39.65 72.57
CA ALA A 129 62.42 -38.62 71.82
C ALA A 129 61.41 -37.79 71.01
N ILE A 130 61.05 -36.62 71.50
CA ILE A 130 60.10 -35.69 70.87
C ILE A 130 60.55 -34.25 71.10
N SER A 131 60.15 -33.35 70.21
CA SER A 131 60.58 -31.94 70.24
C SER A 131 59.92 -31.08 71.32
N GLN A 132 58.90 -31.61 72.01
CA GLN A 132 58.13 -30.88 73.02
C GLN A 132 57.41 -31.82 73.99
N SER A 133 56.97 -31.30 75.13
CA SER A 133 56.20 -32.06 76.12
C SER A 133 54.89 -32.60 75.55
N CYS A 134 54.52 -33.81 75.99
CA CYS A 134 53.20 -34.40 75.76
C CYS A 134 52.05 -33.66 76.45
N THR A 135 52.37 -32.70 77.33
CA THR A 135 51.42 -31.80 77.97
C THR A 135 51.36 -30.41 77.33
N SER A 136 52.17 -30.16 76.29
CA SER A 136 52.11 -28.92 75.51
C SER A 136 50.72 -28.73 74.90
N SER A 137 50.27 -27.48 74.78
CA SER A 137 48.96 -27.13 74.18
C SER A 137 49.10 -26.45 72.81
N SER A 138 50.25 -26.59 72.16
CA SER A 138 50.52 -26.02 70.83
C SER A 138 51.45 -26.90 70.00
N ASN A 139 51.38 -26.77 68.68
CA ASN A 139 52.23 -27.46 67.70
C ASN A 139 52.20 -28.99 67.80
N MET A 140 51.08 -29.57 68.22
CA MET A 140 50.87 -31.02 68.18
C MET A 140 50.86 -31.49 66.72
N THR A 141 51.68 -32.50 66.42
CA THR A 141 51.67 -33.23 65.15
C THR A 141 51.20 -34.65 65.40
N ASP A 142 50.74 -35.35 64.35
CA ASP A 142 50.36 -36.77 64.45
C ASP A 142 51.52 -37.62 64.99
N GLN A 143 52.76 -37.29 64.62
CA GLN A 143 53.95 -37.96 65.13
C GLN A 143 54.12 -37.74 66.65
N ILE A 144 53.95 -36.50 67.13
CA ILE A 144 54.01 -36.18 68.56
C ILE A 144 52.89 -36.91 69.30
N CYS A 145 51.66 -36.88 68.79
CA CYS A 145 50.51 -37.57 69.40
C CYS A 145 50.73 -39.08 69.50
N ASN A 146 51.19 -39.71 68.42
CA ASN A 146 51.47 -41.14 68.40
C ASN A 146 52.55 -41.53 69.44
N LEU A 147 53.64 -40.74 69.54
CA LEU A 147 54.72 -40.97 70.49
C LEU A 147 54.28 -40.71 71.94
N CYS A 148 53.47 -39.68 72.16
CA CYS A 148 52.96 -39.29 73.47
C CYS A 148 51.98 -40.29 74.07
N TYR A 149 51.08 -40.84 73.25
CA TYR A 149 50.06 -41.80 73.70
C TYR A 149 50.45 -43.26 73.48
N GLY A 150 51.68 -43.53 73.04
CA GLY A 150 52.20 -44.89 72.89
C GLY A 150 51.42 -45.75 71.90
N GLY A 151 50.81 -45.14 70.88
CA GLY A 151 50.00 -45.83 69.87
C GLY A 151 48.59 -46.25 70.32
N VAL A 152 48.13 -45.86 71.52
CA VAL A 152 46.80 -46.23 72.03
C VAL A 152 45.93 -44.98 72.25
N GLY A 153 44.84 -44.89 71.48
CA GLY A 153 43.64 -44.10 71.83
C GLY A 153 43.65 -42.59 71.56
N LYS A 154 44.77 -41.95 71.16
CA LYS A 154 44.81 -40.55 70.66
C LYS A 154 46.06 -40.31 69.78
N ILE A 155 46.01 -40.75 68.53
CA ILE A 155 47.19 -40.77 67.65
C ILE A 155 47.29 -39.57 66.68
N TYR A 156 46.23 -38.79 66.52
CA TYR A 156 46.20 -37.66 65.58
C TYR A 156 46.11 -36.33 66.30
N ALA A 157 46.77 -35.30 65.77
CA ALA A 157 46.64 -33.95 66.27
C ALA A 157 45.33 -33.32 65.80
N SER A 158 44.69 -32.49 66.64
CA SER A 158 43.55 -31.67 66.23
C SER A 158 43.96 -30.65 65.15
N TYR A 159 42.99 -30.12 64.42
CA TYR A 159 43.26 -29.15 63.35
C TYR A 159 43.97 -27.88 63.85
N ASP A 160 43.62 -27.43 65.06
CA ASP A 160 44.27 -26.29 65.73
C ASP A 160 45.63 -26.64 66.37
N GLN A 161 46.08 -27.89 66.26
CA GLN A 161 47.33 -28.42 66.81
C GLN A 161 47.47 -28.23 68.33
N THR A 162 46.36 -28.10 69.06
CA THR A 162 46.39 -27.87 70.52
C THR A 162 46.27 -29.15 71.35
N LYS A 163 45.76 -30.25 70.77
CA LYS A 163 45.50 -31.50 71.47
C LYS A 163 45.63 -32.71 70.54
N CYS A 164 45.77 -33.90 71.13
CA CYS A 164 45.64 -35.16 70.42
C CYS A 164 44.21 -35.69 70.54
N VAL A 165 43.68 -36.24 69.46
CA VAL A 165 42.30 -36.71 69.34
C VAL A 165 42.24 -38.16 68.85
N ASN A 166 41.12 -38.82 69.15
CA ASN A 166 40.85 -40.20 68.75
C ASN A 166 40.03 -40.23 67.45
N SER A 167 40.57 -39.64 66.38
CA SER A 167 39.95 -39.67 65.05
C SER A 167 40.27 -41.00 64.35
N SER A 168 39.43 -41.44 63.41
CA SER A 168 39.72 -42.65 62.63
C SER A 168 40.79 -42.42 61.55
N GLN A 169 41.06 -41.17 61.23
CA GLN A 169 42.03 -40.70 60.23
C GLN A 169 42.71 -39.41 60.75
N SER A 170 43.90 -39.08 60.21
CA SER A 170 44.56 -37.80 60.48
C SER A 170 43.63 -36.62 60.21
N CYS A 171 43.60 -35.65 61.12
CA CYS A 171 42.86 -34.39 60.94
C CYS A 171 43.43 -33.50 59.83
N PHE A 172 44.58 -33.89 59.26
CA PHE A 172 45.22 -33.28 58.11
C PHE A 172 45.20 -34.21 56.88
N SER A 173 44.39 -35.27 56.90
CA SER A 173 44.25 -36.18 55.76
C SER A 173 43.56 -35.49 54.58
N ASN A 174 44.14 -35.64 53.38
CA ASN A 174 43.58 -35.09 52.13
C ASN A 174 42.46 -35.95 51.52
N SER A 175 41.98 -36.99 52.22
CA SER A 175 40.85 -37.81 51.78
C SER A 175 40.28 -38.66 52.91
N GLY A 176 39.02 -39.06 52.76
CA GLY A 176 38.36 -40.06 53.60
C GLY A 176 37.83 -39.55 54.95
N LEU A 177 37.81 -38.23 55.19
CA LEU A 177 37.23 -37.66 56.40
C LEU A 177 35.73 -37.90 56.45
N LYS A 178 35.21 -38.41 57.57
CA LYS A 178 33.78 -38.50 57.86
C LYS A 178 33.36 -37.35 58.78
N ASP A 179 32.06 -37.08 58.84
CA ASP A 179 31.51 -36.08 59.77
C ASP A 179 31.93 -36.33 61.21
N SER A 180 31.98 -37.60 61.62
CA SER A 180 32.47 -38.00 62.95
C SER A 180 33.95 -37.62 63.17
N ASP A 181 34.80 -37.76 62.15
CA ASP A 181 36.21 -37.36 62.24
C ASP A 181 36.30 -35.83 62.37
N CYS A 182 35.49 -35.08 61.62
CA CYS A 182 35.49 -33.62 61.68
C CYS A 182 35.02 -33.06 63.02
N GLN A 183 34.01 -33.68 63.64
CA GLN A 183 33.58 -33.31 64.98
C GLN A 183 34.63 -33.63 66.06
N ILE A 184 35.46 -34.66 65.84
CA ILE A 184 36.55 -35.04 66.74
C ILE A 184 37.78 -34.14 66.54
N CYS A 185 38.11 -33.84 65.28
CA CYS A 185 39.27 -33.06 64.85
C CYS A 185 39.12 -31.56 65.14
N ASN A 186 37.89 -31.05 65.19
CA ASN A 186 37.57 -29.66 65.49
C ASN A 186 36.96 -29.51 66.90
N LYS A 187 36.99 -28.30 67.47
CA LYS A 187 36.46 -28.04 68.82
C LYS A 187 34.93 -27.78 68.81
N THR A 188 34.35 -27.56 67.64
CA THR A 188 32.94 -27.20 67.47
C THR A 188 32.12 -28.39 67.00
N SER A 189 30.96 -28.61 67.62
CA SER A 189 29.99 -29.66 67.27
C SER A 189 29.35 -29.46 65.88
N SER A 190 29.68 -28.39 65.17
CA SER A 190 29.15 -27.98 63.87
C SER A 190 30.21 -28.05 62.76
N SER A 191 31.06 -29.09 62.78
CA SER A 191 32.04 -29.35 61.71
C SER A 191 31.69 -30.64 60.98
N TYR A 192 31.52 -30.57 59.66
CA TYR A 192 31.16 -31.68 58.78
C TYR A 192 32.24 -31.92 57.74
N ALA A 193 32.33 -33.12 57.18
CA ALA A 193 33.22 -33.39 56.07
C ALA A 193 32.70 -32.67 54.81
N SER A 194 33.60 -32.04 54.06
CA SER A 194 33.27 -31.51 52.73
C SER A 194 32.80 -32.63 51.79
N SER A 195 32.10 -32.26 50.73
CA SER A 195 31.56 -33.24 49.76
C SER A 195 32.63 -34.08 49.06
N ASP A 196 33.85 -33.56 48.92
CA ASP A 196 35.02 -34.25 48.37
C ASP A 196 35.81 -35.06 49.43
N LEU A 197 35.37 -35.04 50.69
CA LEU A 197 35.96 -35.74 51.83
C LEU A 197 37.42 -35.34 52.15
N THR A 198 37.85 -34.15 51.69
CA THR A 198 39.24 -33.68 51.84
C THR A 198 39.46 -32.73 53.01
N LYS A 199 38.40 -32.11 53.55
CA LYS A 199 38.49 -31.11 54.62
C LYS A 199 37.26 -31.12 55.53
N CYS A 200 37.41 -30.55 56.73
CA CYS A 200 36.30 -30.29 57.63
C CYS A 200 35.82 -28.84 57.48
N VAL A 201 34.51 -28.64 57.35
CA VAL A 201 33.90 -27.34 57.13
C VAL A 201 32.87 -27.02 58.22
N SER A 202 32.87 -25.77 58.68
CA SER A 202 31.91 -25.28 59.67
C SER A 202 30.60 -24.89 59.00
N SER A 203 29.78 -25.87 58.60
CA SER A 203 28.45 -25.65 58.03
C SER A 203 27.36 -25.79 59.09
N SER A 204 26.19 -25.18 58.86
CA SER A 204 25.02 -25.31 59.72
C SER A 204 24.30 -26.65 59.55
N GLN A 205 24.59 -27.39 58.46
CA GLN A 205 24.00 -28.68 58.12
C GLN A 205 25.08 -29.66 57.63
N PRO A 206 24.85 -30.98 57.75
CA PRO A 206 25.72 -31.98 57.11
C PRO A 206 25.81 -31.77 55.61
N CYS A 207 26.99 -31.95 55.03
CA CYS A 207 27.19 -31.77 53.58
C CYS A 207 26.47 -32.82 52.71
N ASN A 208 25.80 -33.80 53.34
CA ASN A 208 24.93 -34.81 52.73
C ASN A 208 23.44 -34.60 53.06
N SER A 209 23.06 -33.45 53.64
CA SER A 209 21.66 -33.14 53.95
C SER A 209 20.81 -33.05 52.68
N VAL A 210 19.52 -33.41 52.79
CA VAL A 210 18.55 -33.38 51.68
C VAL A 210 17.67 -32.11 51.65
N SER A 211 17.80 -31.24 52.65
CA SER A 211 16.98 -30.01 52.74
C SER A 211 17.59 -28.96 53.66
N GLY A 212 17.24 -27.69 53.43
CA GLY A 212 17.64 -26.56 54.26
C GLY A 212 18.96 -25.90 53.84
N TRP A 213 19.49 -26.22 52.66
CA TRP A 213 20.71 -25.65 52.15
C TRP A 213 20.62 -24.13 51.98
N THR A 214 21.63 -23.41 52.46
CA THR A 214 21.89 -22.01 52.11
C THR A 214 23.07 -21.93 51.14
N ASP A 215 23.21 -20.80 50.43
CA ASP A 215 24.39 -20.57 49.57
C ASP A 215 25.70 -20.66 50.36
N SER A 216 25.68 -20.22 51.62
CA SER A 216 26.82 -20.34 52.52
C SER A 216 27.17 -21.81 52.77
N ASP A 217 26.17 -22.66 53.05
CA ASP A 217 26.40 -24.09 53.26
C ASP A 217 26.93 -24.76 51.98
N CYS A 218 26.36 -24.42 50.82
CA CYS A 218 26.81 -24.97 49.54
C CYS A 218 28.24 -24.59 49.21
N ASN A 219 28.61 -23.32 49.35
CA ASN A 219 29.95 -22.86 49.02
C ASN A 219 31.01 -23.41 50.00
N LEU A 220 30.61 -23.70 51.25
CA LEU A 220 31.45 -24.41 52.22
C LEU A 220 31.63 -25.88 51.83
N CYS A 221 30.53 -26.59 51.53
CA CYS A 221 30.54 -28.03 51.25
C CYS A 221 31.08 -28.40 49.86
N SER A 222 30.89 -27.54 48.86
CA SER A 222 31.36 -27.68 47.48
C SER A 222 31.60 -26.29 46.89
N PRO A 223 32.86 -25.82 46.80
CA PRO A 223 33.19 -24.50 46.28
C PRO A 223 32.53 -24.23 44.91
N SER A 224 32.09 -22.99 44.69
CA SER A 224 31.43 -22.57 43.44
C SER A 224 30.07 -23.24 43.19
N THR A 225 29.33 -23.56 44.25
CA THR A 225 27.94 -24.02 44.16
C THR A 225 27.02 -23.18 45.03
N PHE A 226 25.74 -23.11 44.66
CA PHE A 226 24.69 -22.35 45.33
C PHE A 226 23.52 -23.26 45.70
N ALA A 227 22.73 -22.90 46.69
CA ALA A 227 21.53 -23.67 47.03
C ALA A 227 20.49 -23.47 45.92
N ASN A 228 19.88 -24.54 45.43
CA ASN A 228 18.75 -24.40 44.50
C ASN A 228 17.56 -23.70 45.18
N ALA A 229 16.58 -23.22 44.39
CA ALA A 229 15.45 -22.46 44.93
C ALA A 229 14.62 -23.24 45.98
N ALA A 230 14.55 -24.56 45.84
CA ALA A 230 13.87 -25.46 46.78
C ALA A 230 14.70 -25.75 48.06
N LYS A 231 15.95 -25.29 48.16
CA LYS A 231 16.90 -25.54 49.26
C LYS A 231 17.15 -27.03 49.52
N THR A 232 17.04 -27.87 48.50
CA THR A 232 17.17 -29.32 48.59
C THR A 232 18.53 -29.85 48.13
N LYS A 233 19.27 -29.08 47.33
CA LYS A 233 20.58 -29.46 46.82
C LYS A 233 21.45 -28.25 46.48
N CYS A 234 22.76 -28.47 46.43
CA CYS A 234 23.71 -27.52 45.87
C CYS A 234 23.84 -27.73 44.36
N VAL A 235 23.93 -26.63 43.62
CA VAL A 235 24.00 -26.64 42.18
C VAL A 235 25.08 -25.68 41.66
N SER A 236 25.76 -26.09 40.58
CA SER A 236 26.72 -25.24 39.88
C SER A 236 25.98 -24.30 38.94
N SER A 237 25.56 -23.16 39.49
CA SER A 237 25.03 -22.01 38.75
C SER A 237 26.12 -20.95 38.64
N SER A 238 26.05 -20.08 37.62
CA SER A 238 27.00 -18.95 37.49
C SER A 238 26.80 -17.91 38.60
N GLN A 239 25.62 -17.91 39.22
CA GLN A 239 25.22 -17.00 40.28
C GLN A 239 24.27 -17.66 41.27
N SER A 240 24.07 -17.00 42.42
CA SER A 240 23.15 -17.45 43.46
C SER A 240 21.73 -17.64 42.93
N CYS A 241 21.06 -18.73 43.33
CA CYS A 241 19.69 -18.99 42.93
C CYS A 241 18.66 -18.04 43.59
N ILE A 242 19.11 -17.15 44.47
CA ILE A 242 18.33 -16.07 45.07
C ILE A 242 18.76 -14.69 44.53
N SER A 243 19.63 -14.64 43.50
CA SER A 243 20.00 -13.40 42.81
C SER A 243 18.79 -12.70 42.18
N VAL A 244 18.84 -11.37 42.11
CA VAL A 244 17.77 -10.52 41.55
C VAL A 244 18.03 -10.06 40.11
N SER A 245 19.18 -10.43 39.51
CA SER A 245 19.51 -10.09 38.12
C SER A 245 20.63 -10.99 37.57
N GLY A 246 20.84 -10.92 36.26
CA GLY A 246 21.93 -11.64 35.55
C GLY A 246 21.61 -13.09 35.20
N TRP A 247 20.34 -13.50 35.28
CA TRP A 247 19.93 -14.88 35.04
C TRP A 247 20.18 -15.31 33.60
N THR A 248 20.79 -16.49 33.43
CA THR A 248 20.81 -17.21 32.15
C THR A 248 19.82 -18.38 32.19
N ASP A 249 19.45 -18.91 31.02
CA ASP A 249 18.60 -20.10 30.95
C ASP A 249 19.21 -21.28 31.69
N SER A 250 20.54 -21.44 31.61
CA SER A 250 21.26 -22.49 32.35
C SER A 250 21.08 -22.32 33.86
N ASP A 251 21.20 -21.10 34.38
CA ASP A 251 21.01 -20.84 35.81
C ASP A 251 19.58 -21.15 36.23
N CYS A 252 18.58 -20.70 35.46
CA CYS A 252 17.16 -20.94 35.77
C CYS A 252 16.80 -22.42 35.77
N GLN A 253 17.31 -23.18 34.79
CA GLN A 253 17.05 -24.61 34.69
C GLN A 253 17.64 -25.39 35.85
N VAL A 254 18.83 -24.98 36.27
CA VAL A 254 19.58 -25.62 37.35
C VAL A 254 19.00 -25.24 38.73
N CYS A 255 18.58 -23.99 38.91
CA CYS A 255 18.03 -23.48 40.17
C CYS A 255 16.58 -23.89 40.44
N TYR A 256 15.74 -24.01 39.41
CA TYR A 256 14.30 -24.33 39.53
C TYR A 256 13.97 -25.69 38.90
N SER A 257 13.92 -25.77 37.58
CA SER A 257 13.72 -26.99 36.79
C SER A 257 13.91 -26.71 35.29
N SER A 258 13.97 -27.75 34.46
CA SER A 258 14.15 -27.64 33.00
C SER A 258 13.06 -26.84 32.26
N THR A 259 11.94 -26.50 32.91
CA THR A 259 10.86 -25.67 32.32
C THR A 259 10.98 -24.18 32.65
N TYR A 260 12.04 -23.77 33.35
CA TYR A 260 12.30 -22.36 33.68
C TYR A 260 13.41 -21.80 32.79
N PHE A 261 13.20 -20.58 32.31
CA PHE A 261 14.13 -19.85 31.45
C PHE A 261 14.32 -18.44 32.02
N ALA A 262 15.43 -17.79 31.70
CA ALA A 262 15.64 -16.41 32.12
C ALA A 262 14.65 -15.50 31.39
N SER A 263 14.08 -14.50 32.07
CA SER A 263 13.29 -13.46 31.42
C SER A 263 14.13 -12.72 30.38
N GLY A 264 13.49 -12.06 29.42
CA GLY A 264 14.21 -11.42 28.31
C GLY A 264 15.14 -10.27 28.71
N ASP A 265 15.01 -9.76 29.93
CA ASP A 265 15.90 -8.78 30.57
C ASP A 265 16.89 -9.40 31.57
N GLY A 266 16.85 -10.72 31.78
CA GLY A 266 17.68 -11.45 32.74
C GLY A 266 17.39 -11.15 34.21
N SER A 267 16.26 -10.49 34.54
CA SER A 267 15.92 -10.11 35.91
C SER A 267 15.31 -11.24 36.74
N SER A 268 14.71 -12.25 36.10
CA SER A 268 13.99 -13.33 36.78
C SER A 268 14.01 -14.65 36.01
N CYS A 269 13.60 -15.74 36.66
CA CYS A 269 13.32 -17.02 36.01
C CYS A 269 11.82 -17.21 35.83
N VAL A 270 11.39 -17.51 34.61
CA VAL A 270 9.97 -17.66 34.25
C VAL A 270 9.69 -19.04 33.69
N GLN A 271 8.54 -19.61 34.04
CA GLN A 271 8.14 -20.94 33.55
C GLN A 271 7.50 -20.85 32.17
N SER A 272 8.30 -21.02 31.12
CA SER A 272 7.88 -20.91 29.71
C SER A 272 8.00 -22.27 28.99
N GLY A 273 7.28 -22.43 27.88
CA GLY A 273 7.44 -23.60 26.99
C GLY A 273 8.63 -23.47 26.04
N VAL A 274 9.17 -22.25 25.87
CA VAL A 274 10.32 -21.92 25.03
C VAL A 274 11.27 -20.98 25.77
N SER A 275 12.55 -21.05 25.44
CA SER A 275 13.57 -20.11 25.91
C SER A 275 13.20 -18.68 25.53
N CYS A 276 13.39 -17.74 26.46
CA CYS A 276 13.16 -16.33 26.18
C CYS A 276 14.22 -15.69 25.27
N SER A 277 15.24 -16.48 24.90
CA SER A 277 16.26 -16.14 23.89
C SER A 277 16.08 -16.92 22.58
N SER A 278 14.98 -17.69 22.45
CA SER A 278 14.68 -18.45 21.23
C SER A 278 14.41 -17.53 20.03
N SER A 279 14.79 -17.99 18.83
CA SER A 279 14.49 -17.34 17.55
C SER A 279 13.20 -17.84 16.89
N SER A 280 12.53 -18.83 17.48
CA SER A 280 11.28 -19.42 16.95
C SER A 280 10.44 -20.10 18.03
N GLY A 281 9.18 -20.41 17.71
CA GLY A 281 8.24 -21.09 18.61
C GLY A 281 7.56 -20.16 19.61
N TRP A 282 7.60 -18.85 19.37
CA TRP A 282 6.94 -17.87 20.23
C TRP A 282 5.42 -17.98 20.16
N THR A 283 4.78 -17.88 21.31
CA THR A 283 3.32 -17.79 21.48
C THR A 283 3.03 -16.58 22.37
N ASP A 284 1.82 -16.01 22.28
CA ASP A 284 1.41 -14.89 23.15
C ASP A 284 1.61 -15.24 24.64
N SER A 285 1.35 -16.48 25.03
CA SER A 285 1.59 -16.97 26.39
C SER A 285 3.08 -16.96 26.76
N ALA A 286 3.96 -17.42 25.86
CA ALA A 286 5.41 -17.38 26.07
C ALA A 286 5.93 -15.93 26.14
N CYS A 287 5.47 -15.05 25.25
CA CYS A 287 5.84 -13.64 25.24
C CYS A 287 5.43 -12.92 26.53
N GLY A 288 4.17 -13.10 26.97
CA GLY A 288 3.67 -12.51 28.21
C GLY A 288 4.44 -12.95 29.46
N LYS A 289 4.98 -14.17 29.46
CA LYS A 289 5.84 -14.67 30.55
C LYS A 289 7.27 -14.16 30.45
N CYS A 290 7.89 -14.26 29.27
CA CYS A 290 9.28 -13.88 29.04
C CYS A 290 9.54 -12.38 29.17
N TYR A 291 8.54 -11.56 28.86
CA TYR A 291 8.65 -10.11 28.85
C TYR A 291 7.59 -9.44 29.73
N SER A 292 7.23 -10.10 30.84
CA SER A 292 6.27 -9.58 31.81
C SER A 292 6.66 -8.17 32.29
N GLY A 293 5.76 -7.21 32.15
CA GLY A 293 6.03 -5.79 32.50
C GLY A 293 6.52 -4.93 31.34
N THR A 294 6.80 -5.51 30.17
CA THR A 294 7.02 -4.76 28.92
C THR A 294 5.76 -4.77 28.05
N LYS A 295 5.80 -4.00 26.95
CA LYS A 295 4.73 -4.06 25.93
C LYS A 295 4.85 -5.26 24.98
N LYS A 296 5.95 -6.03 25.00
CA LYS A 296 6.23 -7.14 24.05
C LYS A 296 5.53 -8.45 24.43
N ILE A 297 4.21 -8.43 24.49
CA ILE A 297 3.41 -9.55 25.01
C ILE A 297 2.77 -10.44 23.92
N TYR A 298 2.89 -10.07 22.65
CA TYR A 298 2.31 -10.82 21.53
C TYR A 298 3.40 -11.43 20.65
N ALA A 299 3.21 -12.67 20.21
CA ALA A 299 4.11 -13.31 19.27
C ALA A 299 3.82 -12.83 17.85
N SER A 300 4.87 -12.59 17.05
CA SER A 300 4.72 -12.31 15.61
C SER A 300 4.02 -13.49 14.90
N LYS A 301 3.42 -13.23 13.74
CA LYS A 301 2.59 -14.24 13.06
C LYS A 301 3.38 -15.46 12.59
N ASP A 302 4.66 -15.27 12.29
CA ASP A 302 5.62 -16.32 11.94
C ASP A 302 6.23 -17.03 13.18
N GLY A 303 5.89 -16.58 14.39
CA GLY A 303 6.37 -17.13 15.66
C GLY A 303 7.86 -16.91 15.93
N THR A 304 8.51 -15.95 15.23
CA THR A 304 9.96 -15.71 15.34
C THR A 304 10.33 -14.69 16.42
N SER A 305 9.39 -13.86 16.86
CA SER A 305 9.68 -12.79 17.84
C SER A 305 8.48 -12.41 18.70
N CYS A 306 8.74 -11.70 19.81
CA CYS A 306 7.71 -11.02 20.60
C CYS A 306 7.69 -9.52 20.30
N VAL A 307 6.50 -8.99 20.03
CA VAL A 307 6.31 -7.63 19.52
C VAL A 307 5.38 -6.81 20.41
N ALA A 308 5.59 -5.50 20.38
CA ALA A 308 4.82 -4.54 21.17
C ALA A 308 3.59 -4.01 20.43
N SER A 309 2.82 -4.92 19.83
CA SER A 309 1.55 -4.57 19.18
C SER A 309 0.50 -4.20 20.23
N SER A 310 -0.48 -3.38 19.84
CA SER A 310 -1.62 -3.02 20.67
C SER A 310 -2.65 -4.15 20.80
N ILE A 311 -2.63 -5.12 19.86
CA ILE A 311 -3.51 -6.29 19.81
C ILE A 311 -2.71 -7.57 19.55
N SER A 312 -3.31 -8.75 19.76
CA SER A 312 -2.68 -10.02 19.40
C SER A 312 -2.43 -10.09 17.89
N CYS A 313 -1.26 -10.60 17.49
CA CYS A 313 -0.93 -10.78 16.07
C CYS A 313 -1.79 -11.86 15.38
N ASN A 314 -2.59 -12.60 16.15
CA ASN A 314 -3.59 -13.55 15.68
C ASN A 314 -5.02 -12.95 15.64
N SER A 315 -5.16 -11.65 15.90
CA SER A 315 -6.47 -10.97 15.84
C SER A 315 -7.01 -10.93 14.40
N ASN A 316 -8.34 -10.99 14.30
CA ASN A 316 -9.07 -10.86 13.02
C ASN A 316 -9.57 -9.43 12.74
N SER A 317 -9.36 -8.49 13.67
CA SER A 317 -9.83 -7.11 13.54
C SER A 317 -9.10 -6.15 14.47
N GLY A 318 -9.22 -4.85 14.20
CA GLY A 318 -8.62 -3.78 15.00
C GLY A 318 -7.17 -3.46 14.63
N TRP A 319 -6.68 -3.98 13.51
CA TRP A 319 -5.32 -3.76 13.04
C TRP A 319 -5.05 -2.29 12.72
N THR A 320 -3.91 -1.77 13.20
CA THR A 320 -3.33 -0.51 12.76
C THR A 320 -2.05 -0.78 11.94
N ASP A 321 -1.57 0.21 11.17
CA ASP A 321 -0.31 0.09 10.43
C ASP A 321 0.86 -0.27 11.36
N ASN A 322 0.89 0.31 12.57
CA ASN A 322 1.92 -0.01 13.55
C ASN A 322 1.83 -1.47 14.02
N ASP A 323 0.63 -2.01 14.21
CA ASP A 323 0.44 -3.42 14.55
C ASP A 323 0.87 -4.33 13.41
N CYS A 324 0.52 -3.97 12.17
CA CYS A 324 0.87 -4.74 10.99
C CYS A 324 2.38 -4.77 10.74
N ALA A 325 3.06 -3.63 10.82
CA ALA A 325 4.52 -3.55 10.69
C ALA A 325 5.25 -4.41 11.74
N LEU A 326 4.70 -4.49 12.96
CA LEU A 326 5.26 -5.31 14.04
C LEU A 326 4.96 -6.80 13.85
N CYS A 327 3.70 -7.16 13.59
CA CYS A 327 3.24 -8.55 13.56
C CYS A 327 3.50 -9.27 12.22
N ASN A 328 3.55 -8.51 11.11
CA ASN A 328 3.69 -8.99 9.74
C ASN A 328 4.59 -8.04 8.92
N PRO A 329 5.92 -8.12 9.04
CA PRO A 329 6.83 -7.19 8.38
C PRO A 329 6.69 -7.15 6.84
N SER A 330 6.26 -8.27 6.23
CA SER A 330 5.97 -8.36 4.79
C SER A 330 4.61 -7.77 4.38
N SER A 331 3.78 -7.37 5.33
CA SER A 331 2.45 -6.80 5.13
C SER A 331 2.23 -5.72 6.19
N SER A 332 2.96 -4.62 6.06
CA SER A 332 3.11 -3.60 7.10
C SER A 332 1.92 -2.64 7.26
N PHE A 333 0.90 -2.72 6.41
CA PHE A 333 -0.22 -1.78 6.42
C PHE A 333 -1.53 -2.47 6.79
N ALA A 334 -2.37 -1.82 7.58
CA ALA A 334 -3.69 -2.31 7.90
C ALA A 334 -4.69 -1.94 6.80
N ALA A 335 -5.48 -2.90 6.35
CA ALA A 335 -6.59 -2.65 5.43
C ALA A 335 -7.62 -1.67 6.05
N ILE A 336 -8.43 -1.02 5.20
CA ILE A 336 -9.47 -0.12 5.67
C ILE A 336 -10.43 -0.88 6.61
N GLY A 337 -10.71 -0.29 7.78
CA GLY A 337 -11.49 -0.93 8.84
C GLY A 337 -10.70 -1.89 9.74
N GLY A 338 -9.38 -2.03 9.54
CA GLY A 338 -8.49 -2.80 10.41
C GLY A 338 -8.77 -4.30 10.43
N SER A 339 -9.32 -4.86 9.34
CA SER A 339 -9.72 -6.28 9.27
C SER A 339 -8.54 -7.23 9.02
N LYS A 340 -7.47 -6.76 8.38
CA LYS A 340 -6.28 -7.56 8.05
C LYS A 340 -5.08 -6.65 7.78
N CYS A 341 -3.89 -7.24 7.77
CA CYS A 341 -2.68 -6.61 7.25
C CYS A 341 -2.49 -6.93 5.76
N VAL A 342 -1.95 -5.98 5.01
CA VAL A 342 -1.76 -6.05 3.56
C VAL A 342 -0.38 -5.55 3.14
N SER A 343 0.12 -6.09 2.03
CA SER A 343 1.37 -5.69 1.39
C SER A 343 1.13 -4.60 0.33
N SER A 344 0.42 -3.54 0.73
CA SER A 344 0.23 -2.34 -0.11
C SER A 344 1.57 -1.62 -0.28
N SER A 345 1.73 -0.83 -1.34
CA SER A 345 2.93 0.00 -1.53
C SER A 345 2.95 1.20 -0.57
N GLN A 346 1.79 1.53 0.02
CA GLN A 346 1.58 2.64 0.95
C GLN A 346 0.48 2.34 1.97
N SER A 347 0.35 3.19 2.98
CA SER A 347 -0.71 3.08 3.99
C SER A 347 -2.11 3.11 3.37
N CYS A 348 -3.00 2.25 3.85
CA CYS A 348 -4.41 2.29 3.43
C CYS A 348 -5.17 3.52 3.97
N SER A 349 -4.50 4.35 4.79
CA SER A 349 -4.98 5.65 5.25
C SER A 349 -4.40 6.83 4.46
N SER A 350 -3.61 6.57 3.41
CA SER A 350 -3.06 7.61 2.53
C SER A 350 -4.15 8.36 1.76
N ASN A 351 -3.89 9.64 1.46
CA ASN A 351 -4.80 10.51 0.71
C ASN A 351 -4.42 10.68 -0.78
N SER A 352 -3.33 10.06 -1.22
CA SER A 352 -2.81 10.15 -2.60
C SER A 352 -1.91 8.95 -2.92
N GLY A 353 -1.48 8.84 -4.17
CA GLY A 353 -0.58 7.78 -4.64
C GLY A 353 -1.22 6.41 -4.83
N TRP A 354 -2.56 6.33 -4.80
CA TRP A 354 -3.28 5.06 -4.91
C TRP A 354 -3.09 4.43 -6.30
N SER A 355 -2.71 3.15 -6.34
CA SER A 355 -2.81 2.29 -7.51
C SER A 355 -3.99 1.32 -7.40
N ASP A 356 -4.40 0.72 -8.52
CA ASP A 356 -5.41 -0.35 -8.53
C ASP A 356 -5.01 -1.52 -7.61
N GLN A 357 -3.71 -1.84 -7.54
CA GLN A 357 -3.20 -2.90 -6.66
C GLN A 357 -3.37 -2.52 -5.18
N ASP A 358 -3.07 -1.27 -4.81
CA ASP A 358 -3.25 -0.79 -3.43
C ASP A 358 -4.75 -0.81 -3.08
N CYS A 359 -5.61 -0.36 -3.99
CA CYS A 359 -7.06 -0.34 -3.79
C CYS A 359 -7.64 -1.74 -3.61
N LEU A 360 -7.26 -2.71 -4.42
CA LEU A 360 -7.70 -4.09 -4.28
C LEU A 360 -7.29 -4.70 -2.92
N LEU A 361 -6.09 -4.36 -2.44
CA LEU A 361 -5.59 -4.83 -1.15
C LEU A 361 -6.30 -4.16 0.03
N CYS A 362 -6.37 -2.82 0.01
CA CYS A 362 -6.85 -1.99 1.11
C CYS A 362 -8.38 -1.89 1.20
N SER A 363 -9.08 -1.90 0.06
CA SER A 363 -10.52 -1.71 -0.06
C SER A 363 -11.12 -2.58 -1.17
N PRO A 364 -11.31 -3.89 -0.95
CA PRO A 364 -11.75 -4.83 -1.99
C PRO A 364 -13.09 -4.47 -2.64
N SER A 365 -13.97 -3.73 -1.95
CA SER A 365 -15.24 -3.22 -2.49
C SER A 365 -15.06 -2.04 -3.45
N SER A 366 -13.90 -1.39 -3.42
CA SER A 366 -13.51 -0.26 -4.26
C SER A 366 -12.15 -0.57 -4.89
N PRO A 367 -12.07 -1.51 -5.83
CA PRO A 367 -10.79 -2.11 -6.24
C PRO A 367 -9.92 -1.25 -7.16
N PHE A 368 -10.43 -0.11 -7.66
CA PHE A 368 -9.72 0.71 -8.64
C PHE A 368 -9.39 2.08 -8.09
N SER A 369 -8.23 2.62 -8.45
CA SER A 369 -7.86 3.98 -8.13
C SER A 369 -8.49 4.96 -9.10
N ASN A 370 -8.95 6.12 -8.63
CA ASN A 370 -9.41 7.18 -9.52
C ASN A 370 -8.25 7.77 -10.34
N ILE A 371 -8.55 8.57 -11.37
CA ILE A 371 -7.54 9.05 -12.31
C ILE A 371 -6.45 9.93 -11.65
N ASP A 372 -6.79 10.62 -10.55
CA ASP A 372 -5.86 11.46 -9.79
C ASP A 372 -5.01 10.67 -8.77
N GLY A 373 -5.29 9.38 -8.57
CA GLY A 373 -4.63 8.57 -7.55
C GLY A 373 -4.94 8.99 -6.11
N THR A 374 -6.06 9.68 -5.87
CA THR A 374 -6.42 10.26 -4.56
C THR A 374 -7.37 9.38 -3.75
N LYS A 375 -8.11 8.48 -4.40
CA LYS A 375 -9.09 7.61 -3.74
C LYS A 375 -9.34 6.31 -4.52
N CYS A 376 -9.72 5.28 -3.78
CA CYS A 376 -10.24 4.04 -4.35
C CYS A 376 -11.75 4.15 -4.60
N VAL A 377 -12.20 3.65 -5.75
CA VAL A 377 -13.59 3.77 -6.21
C VAL A 377 -14.20 2.41 -6.59
N PRO A 378 -15.51 2.23 -6.37
CA PRO A 378 -16.24 1.00 -6.72
C PRO A 378 -16.63 0.97 -8.20
N SER A 379 -15.65 1.23 -9.08
CA SER A 379 -15.82 1.10 -10.53
C SER A 379 -15.89 -0.38 -10.93
N THR A 380 -16.50 -0.66 -12.08
CA THR A 380 -16.54 -2.02 -12.66
C THR A 380 -15.38 -2.28 -13.62
N ILE A 381 -14.65 -1.24 -14.01
CA ILE A 381 -13.45 -1.26 -14.85
C ILE A 381 -12.34 -0.40 -14.22
N SER A 382 -11.08 -0.62 -14.61
CA SER A 382 -9.98 0.26 -14.17
C SER A 382 -10.20 1.68 -14.71
N CYS A 383 -9.89 2.69 -13.90
CA CYS A 383 -9.99 4.09 -14.32
C CYS A 383 -8.94 4.50 -15.37
N THR A 384 -8.04 3.57 -15.74
CA THR A 384 -7.08 3.71 -16.83
C THR A 384 -7.49 2.91 -18.08
N SER A 385 -8.70 2.34 -18.09
CA SER A 385 -9.21 1.56 -19.23
C SER A 385 -9.40 2.43 -20.46
N GLY A 386 -9.03 1.90 -21.64
CA GLY A 386 -9.24 2.59 -22.92
C GLY A 386 -10.64 2.44 -23.52
N SER A 387 -11.53 1.64 -22.91
CA SER A 387 -12.88 1.38 -23.41
C SER A 387 -13.79 0.79 -22.33
N GLY A 388 -15.10 0.78 -22.59
CA GLY A 388 -16.10 0.20 -21.70
C GLY A 388 -16.66 1.19 -20.68
N TRP A 389 -16.41 2.48 -20.88
CA TRP A 389 -16.90 3.55 -20.02
C TRP A 389 -18.43 3.63 -20.04
N ASP A 390 -18.99 3.88 -18.86
CA ASP A 390 -20.38 4.28 -18.66
C ASP A 390 -20.42 5.47 -17.69
N ASP A 391 -21.55 6.15 -17.58
CA ASP A 391 -21.68 7.36 -16.74
C ASP A 391 -21.34 7.09 -15.27
N LYS A 392 -21.59 5.86 -14.79
CA LYS A 392 -21.27 5.47 -13.41
C LYS A 392 -19.76 5.37 -13.20
N ASN A 393 -19.05 4.68 -14.08
CA ASN A 393 -17.60 4.54 -14.01
C ASN A 393 -16.93 5.90 -14.25
N CYS A 394 -17.42 6.71 -15.19
CA CYS A 394 -16.89 8.06 -15.43
C CYS A 394 -17.02 8.96 -14.19
N SER A 395 -18.21 9.08 -13.62
CA SER A 395 -18.43 9.89 -12.40
C SER A 395 -17.62 9.42 -11.18
N LEU A 396 -17.36 8.12 -11.07
CA LEU A 396 -16.50 7.55 -10.02
C LEU A 396 -15.02 7.85 -10.26
N CYS A 397 -14.52 7.55 -11.47
CA CYS A 397 -13.10 7.64 -11.84
C CYS A 397 -12.63 9.07 -12.10
N ASN A 398 -13.48 9.91 -12.68
CA ASN A 398 -13.22 11.31 -13.00
C ASN A 398 -14.49 12.16 -12.78
N PRO A 399 -14.70 12.68 -11.56
CA PRO A 399 -15.87 13.50 -11.24
C PRO A 399 -16.00 14.78 -12.10
N SER A 400 -14.91 15.26 -12.71
CA SER A 400 -14.92 16.43 -13.59
C SER A 400 -15.39 16.10 -15.02
N THR A 401 -15.39 14.84 -15.42
CA THR A 401 -15.93 14.37 -16.71
C THR A 401 -16.90 13.20 -16.47
N PRO A 402 -18.11 13.47 -15.93
CA PRO A 402 -18.95 12.43 -15.37
C PRO A 402 -19.68 11.55 -16.40
N TYR A 403 -19.66 11.88 -17.69
CA TYR A 403 -20.45 11.18 -18.72
C TYR A 403 -19.56 10.43 -19.70
N ALA A 404 -19.97 9.21 -20.07
CA ALA A 404 -19.25 8.43 -21.07
C ALA A 404 -19.63 8.87 -22.48
N THR A 405 -18.67 8.91 -23.40
CA THR A 405 -18.94 9.09 -24.83
C THR A 405 -19.77 7.93 -25.37
N ALA A 406 -20.48 8.15 -26.49
CA ALA A 406 -21.39 7.14 -27.04
C ALA A 406 -20.68 5.87 -27.53
N ASP A 407 -19.42 5.98 -27.97
CA ASP A 407 -18.53 4.86 -28.33
C ASP A 407 -17.88 4.18 -27.11
N LYS A 408 -18.13 4.70 -25.89
CA LYS A 408 -17.62 4.19 -24.61
C LYS A 408 -16.10 4.17 -24.49
N THR A 409 -15.39 5.01 -25.24
CA THR A 409 -13.92 5.07 -25.18
C THR A 409 -13.41 6.15 -24.24
N ASN A 410 -14.18 7.22 -23.99
CA ASN A 410 -13.75 8.36 -23.19
C ASN A 410 -14.83 8.83 -22.20
N CYS A 411 -14.42 9.63 -21.23
CA CYS A 411 -15.30 10.37 -20.34
C CYS A 411 -15.23 11.87 -20.64
N VAL A 412 -16.37 12.55 -20.71
CA VAL A 412 -16.48 13.96 -21.10
C VAL A 412 -17.27 14.78 -20.09
N ASN A 413 -17.02 16.09 -20.09
CA ASN A 413 -17.74 17.06 -19.28
C ASN A 413 -18.88 17.70 -20.08
N SER A 414 -19.88 16.90 -20.44
CA SER A 414 -21.12 17.39 -21.03
C SER A 414 -22.05 17.95 -19.95
N THR A 415 -22.97 18.85 -20.31
CA THR A 415 -24.00 19.33 -19.37
C THR A 415 -25.17 18.36 -19.21
N ILE A 416 -25.25 17.33 -20.07
CA ILE A 416 -26.24 16.25 -20.04
C ILE A 416 -25.54 14.88 -20.23
N SER A 417 -26.21 13.77 -19.90
CA SER A 417 -25.70 12.44 -20.24
C SER A 417 -25.66 12.25 -21.76
N CYS A 418 -24.64 11.55 -22.26
CA CYS A 418 -24.54 11.23 -23.68
C CYS A 418 -25.61 10.23 -24.18
N ASN A 419 -26.38 9.67 -23.25
CA ASN A 419 -27.55 8.82 -23.49
C ASN A 419 -28.88 9.61 -23.41
N SER A 420 -28.83 10.94 -23.33
CA SER A 420 -30.02 11.79 -23.29
C SER A 420 -30.80 11.76 -24.62
N ASN A 421 -32.13 11.83 -24.53
CA ASN A 421 -33.02 11.87 -25.70
C ASN A 421 -33.35 13.30 -26.17
N SER A 422 -32.89 14.32 -25.45
CA SER A 422 -33.21 15.73 -25.72
C SER A 422 -32.25 16.67 -24.99
N GLY A 423 -32.24 17.95 -25.39
CA GLY A 423 -31.38 18.97 -24.79
C GLY A 423 -29.99 19.02 -25.42
N TRP A 424 -29.83 18.41 -26.60
CA TRP A 424 -28.58 18.42 -27.35
C TRP A 424 -28.24 19.83 -27.81
N THR A 425 -26.98 20.19 -27.63
CA THR A 425 -26.34 21.40 -28.13
C THR A 425 -25.11 20.97 -28.93
N ASP A 426 -24.62 21.80 -29.84
CA ASP A 426 -23.39 21.49 -30.60
C ASP A 426 -22.22 21.14 -29.68
N GLN A 427 -22.06 21.86 -28.58
CA GLN A 427 -21.03 21.56 -27.59
C GLN A 427 -21.17 20.15 -26.99
N ASN A 428 -22.40 19.73 -26.65
CA ASN A 428 -22.63 18.40 -26.10
C ASN A 428 -22.49 17.31 -27.17
N CYS A 429 -22.90 17.60 -28.41
CA CYS A 429 -22.76 16.68 -29.52
C CYS A 429 -21.29 16.43 -29.88
N ASP A 430 -20.48 17.48 -29.99
CA ASP A 430 -19.04 17.36 -30.24
C ASP A 430 -18.33 16.53 -29.16
N LEU A 431 -18.70 16.72 -27.89
CA LEU A 431 -18.15 15.95 -26.78
C LEU A 431 -18.62 14.48 -26.80
N CYS A 432 -19.93 14.22 -26.96
CA CYS A 432 -20.52 12.89 -26.82
C CYS A 432 -20.42 12.03 -28.08
N TYR A 433 -20.47 12.67 -29.25
CA TYR A 433 -20.48 12.07 -30.59
C TYR A 433 -19.55 12.86 -31.52
N PRO A 434 -18.22 12.70 -31.43
CA PRO A 434 -17.28 13.49 -32.25
C PRO A 434 -17.46 13.36 -33.77
N SER A 435 -18.10 12.28 -34.23
CA SER A 435 -18.46 12.09 -35.66
C SER A 435 -19.77 12.78 -36.08
N GLN A 436 -20.53 13.30 -35.12
CA GLN A 436 -21.81 13.98 -35.30
C GLN A 436 -21.85 15.23 -34.41
N PRO A 437 -21.03 16.25 -34.70
CA PRO A 437 -20.76 17.34 -33.74
C PRO A 437 -21.90 18.37 -33.61
N TYR A 438 -22.95 18.29 -34.42
CA TYR A 438 -24.01 19.31 -34.45
C TYR A 438 -25.33 18.79 -33.92
N ALA A 439 -26.00 19.56 -33.08
CA ALA A 439 -27.33 19.22 -32.59
C ALA A 439 -28.38 19.61 -33.63
N THR A 440 -29.37 18.75 -33.86
CA THR A 440 -30.57 19.06 -34.64
C THR A 440 -31.25 20.34 -34.13
N ALA A 441 -31.98 21.06 -35.00
CA ALA A 441 -32.58 22.36 -34.66
C ALA A 441 -33.58 22.31 -33.50
N ASN A 442 -34.17 21.14 -33.21
CA ASN A 442 -35.05 20.91 -32.06
C ASN A 442 -34.33 20.36 -30.81
N GLY A 443 -33.01 20.17 -30.87
CA GLY A 443 -32.19 19.63 -29.78
C GLY A 443 -32.47 18.17 -29.42
N SER A 444 -33.03 17.38 -30.35
CA SER A 444 -33.45 15.98 -30.08
C SER A 444 -32.35 14.95 -30.33
N SER A 445 -31.40 15.24 -31.21
CA SER A 445 -30.33 14.34 -31.61
C SER A 445 -29.11 15.09 -32.15
N CYS A 446 -27.98 14.39 -32.26
CA CYS A 446 -26.75 14.86 -32.90
C CYS A 446 -26.64 14.34 -34.34
N VAL A 447 -26.06 15.13 -35.24
CA VAL A 447 -25.95 14.81 -36.67
C VAL A 447 -24.60 15.23 -37.26
N ALA A 448 -24.20 14.54 -38.32
CA ALA A 448 -23.00 14.82 -39.10
C ALA A 448 -23.29 15.81 -40.25
N SER A 449 -23.90 16.95 -39.92
CA SER A 449 -24.10 18.05 -40.88
C SER A 449 -22.74 18.67 -41.25
N SER A 450 -22.64 19.32 -42.41
CA SER A 450 -21.41 20.04 -42.80
C SER A 450 -21.22 21.36 -42.02
N GLN A 451 -22.27 21.80 -41.33
CA GLN A 451 -22.31 23.01 -40.50
C GLN A 451 -23.34 22.89 -39.36
N SER A 452 -23.25 23.80 -38.38
CA SER A 452 -24.20 23.86 -37.26
C SER A 452 -25.65 23.96 -37.74
N CYS A 453 -26.56 23.24 -37.09
CA CYS A 453 -27.98 23.36 -37.40
C CYS A 453 -28.62 24.67 -36.93
N SER A 454 -27.85 25.50 -36.22
CA SER A 454 -28.21 26.88 -35.86
C SER A 454 -27.71 27.93 -36.86
N SER A 455 -27.00 27.49 -37.92
CA SER A 455 -26.50 28.37 -38.98
C SER A 455 -27.63 29.09 -39.71
N THR A 456 -27.34 30.30 -40.19
CA THR A 456 -28.31 31.16 -40.90
C THR A 456 -28.05 31.26 -42.40
N SER A 457 -27.05 30.56 -42.93
CA SER A 457 -26.65 30.62 -44.34
C SER A 457 -25.88 29.36 -44.76
N ASN A 458 -25.62 29.24 -46.07
CA ASN A 458 -24.89 28.14 -46.70
C ASN A 458 -25.53 26.75 -46.50
N TRP A 459 -26.85 26.71 -46.34
CA TRP A 459 -27.59 25.45 -46.22
C TRP A 459 -27.55 24.65 -47.53
N SER A 460 -27.21 23.37 -47.43
CA SER A 460 -27.44 22.39 -48.49
C SER A 460 -28.63 21.49 -48.16
N ASP A 461 -29.18 20.82 -49.18
CA ASP A 461 -30.24 19.82 -48.97
C ASP A 461 -29.79 18.70 -48.01
N ALA A 462 -28.51 18.31 -48.06
CA ALA A 462 -27.95 17.31 -47.15
C ALA A 462 -27.96 17.79 -45.69
N ASP A 463 -27.60 19.05 -45.45
CA ASP A 463 -27.65 19.65 -44.11
C ASP A 463 -29.10 19.79 -43.63
N CYS A 464 -30.01 20.23 -44.50
CA CYS A 464 -31.42 20.42 -44.15
C CYS A 464 -32.12 19.11 -43.77
N ILE A 465 -31.86 18.01 -44.48
CA ILE A 465 -32.38 16.69 -44.14
C ILE A 465 -31.92 16.26 -42.74
N LEU A 466 -30.65 16.50 -42.40
CA LEU A 466 -30.08 16.12 -41.11
C LEU A 466 -30.58 17.02 -39.98
N CYS A 467 -30.52 18.34 -40.17
CA CYS A 467 -30.79 19.34 -39.14
C CYS A 467 -32.28 19.61 -38.90
N THR A 468 -33.09 19.57 -39.96
CA THR A 468 -34.53 19.85 -39.94
C THR A 468 -35.29 18.88 -40.85
N PRO A 469 -35.48 17.61 -40.45
CA PRO A 469 -36.06 16.59 -41.33
C PRO A 469 -37.44 16.95 -41.92
N ASN A 470 -38.23 17.78 -41.24
CA ASN A 470 -39.53 18.27 -41.73
C ASN A 470 -39.42 19.39 -42.78
N LYS A 471 -38.22 19.90 -43.02
CA LYS A 471 -37.87 20.92 -44.01
C LYS A 471 -36.60 20.47 -44.74
N PRO A 472 -36.69 19.47 -45.62
CA PRO A 472 -35.50 18.75 -46.11
C PRO A 472 -34.70 19.50 -47.18
N TYR A 473 -35.19 20.61 -47.73
CA TYR A 473 -34.53 21.28 -48.86
C TYR A 473 -34.02 22.66 -48.45
N ALA A 474 -32.84 23.05 -48.94
CA ALA A 474 -32.33 24.40 -48.76
C ALA A 474 -33.07 25.37 -49.69
N SER A 475 -33.37 26.59 -49.22
CA SER A 475 -33.92 27.67 -50.05
C SER A 475 -32.95 28.03 -51.18
N GLY A 476 -33.46 28.66 -52.25
CA GLY A 476 -32.65 29.01 -53.43
C GLY A 476 -31.51 30.00 -53.13
N ASP A 477 -31.60 30.74 -52.03
CA ASP A 477 -30.55 31.63 -51.51
C ASP A 477 -29.66 30.97 -50.43
N ALA A 478 -29.90 29.69 -50.13
CA ALA A 478 -29.21 28.89 -49.10
C ALA A 478 -29.28 29.46 -47.66
N ASN A 479 -30.21 30.38 -47.37
CA ASN A 479 -30.33 31.01 -46.06
C ASN A 479 -31.26 30.27 -45.09
N SER A 480 -32.06 29.32 -45.58
CA SER A 480 -33.00 28.58 -44.75
C SER A 480 -33.30 27.19 -45.30
N CYS A 481 -33.86 26.32 -44.46
CA CYS A 481 -34.44 25.07 -44.89
C CYS A 481 -35.96 25.21 -45.05
N VAL A 482 -36.53 24.59 -46.08
CA VAL A 482 -37.94 24.71 -46.48
C VAL A 482 -38.60 23.34 -46.67
N ALA A 483 -39.92 23.30 -46.47
CA ALA A 483 -40.76 22.12 -46.66
C ALA A 483 -41.35 22.09 -48.08
N ALA A 484 -40.53 22.28 -49.11
CA ALA A 484 -40.95 22.13 -50.50
C ALA A 484 -41.19 20.65 -50.83
N SER A 485 -41.94 20.36 -51.89
CA SER A 485 -42.12 18.97 -52.36
C SER A 485 -40.93 18.44 -53.16
N GLN A 486 -39.99 19.32 -53.53
CA GLN A 486 -38.76 19.00 -54.27
C GLN A 486 -37.63 19.98 -53.91
N SER A 487 -36.40 19.65 -54.32
CA SER A 487 -35.22 20.51 -54.12
C SER A 487 -35.39 21.87 -54.80
N CYS A 488 -34.94 22.94 -54.14
CA CYS A 488 -34.97 24.29 -54.72
C CYS A 488 -33.92 24.50 -55.84
N ASN A 489 -33.05 23.51 -56.05
CA ASN A 489 -32.12 23.46 -57.19
C ASN A 489 -32.69 22.67 -58.38
N SER A 490 -33.97 22.28 -58.33
CA SER A 490 -34.62 21.56 -59.42
C SER A 490 -34.74 22.44 -60.67
N ILE A 491 -34.55 21.83 -61.84
CA ILE A 491 -34.65 22.50 -63.16
C ILE A 491 -36.05 22.41 -63.80
N SER A 492 -36.98 21.69 -63.17
CA SER A 492 -38.35 21.49 -63.66
C SER A 492 -39.28 20.99 -62.54
N GLY A 493 -40.58 20.97 -62.80
CA GLY A 493 -41.59 20.55 -61.83
C GLY A 493 -41.91 21.62 -60.78
N TRP A 494 -41.55 22.88 -61.05
CA TRP A 494 -41.87 23.99 -60.17
C TRP A 494 -43.38 24.12 -59.99
N THR A 495 -43.77 24.41 -58.75
CA THR A 495 -45.14 24.79 -58.42
C THR A 495 -45.15 26.16 -57.77
N ASP A 496 -46.24 26.94 -57.85
CA ASP A 496 -46.39 28.20 -57.11
C ASP A 496 -46.11 28.02 -55.61
N ALA A 497 -46.48 26.85 -55.05
CA ALA A 497 -46.19 26.52 -53.66
C ALA A 497 -44.68 26.35 -53.40
N ASN A 498 -43.98 25.64 -54.28
CA ASN A 498 -42.53 25.46 -54.19
C ASN A 498 -41.79 26.79 -54.44
N CYS A 499 -42.22 27.59 -55.41
CA CYS A 499 -41.63 28.90 -55.70
C CYS A 499 -41.70 29.85 -54.50
N LYS A 500 -42.87 29.94 -53.84
CA LYS A 500 -43.02 30.74 -52.60
C LYS A 500 -42.08 30.31 -51.48
N LEU A 501 -41.81 29.01 -51.37
CA LEU A 501 -40.93 28.47 -50.34
C LEU A 501 -39.46 28.66 -50.70
N CYS A 502 -39.07 28.27 -51.92
CA CYS A 502 -37.69 28.25 -52.38
C CYS A 502 -37.14 29.63 -52.76
N THR A 503 -37.96 30.47 -53.38
CA THR A 503 -37.59 31.77 -53.92
C THR A 503 -38.69 32.79 -53.61
N PRO A 504 -38.82 33.28 -52.36
CA PRO A 504 -39.94 34.14 -51.97
C PRO A 504 -40.08 35.44 -52.78
N SER A 505 -38.99 35.95 -53.36
CA SER A 505 -38.98 37.09 -54.27
C SER A 505 -39.52 36.78 -55.68
N GLN A 506 -39.67 35.50 -56.01
CA GLN A 506 -40.18 34.97 -57.28
C GLN A 506 -41.23 33.89 -56.97
N PRO A 507 -42.43 34.27 -56.52
CA PRO A 507 -43.36 33.34 -55.89
C PRO A 507 -44.21 32.50 -56.87
N PHE A 508 -44.08 32.69 -58.18
CA PHE A 508 -44.95 32.05 -59.17
C PHE A 508 -44.15 31.19 -60.16
N GLU A 509 -44.67 30.01 -60.51
CA GLU A 509 -44.06 29.12 -61.51
C GLU A 509 -44.26 29.67 -62.93
N THR A 510 -43.32 29.46 -63.86
CA THR A 510 -43.56 29.68 -65.30
C THR A 510 -44.59 28.69 -65.85
N THR A 511 -45.25 29.02 -66.96
CA THR A 511 -46.30 28.16 -67.55
C THR A 511 -45.79 26.79 -67.99
N ASP A 512 -44.49 26.65 -68.25
CA ASP A 512 -43.83 25.37 -68.57
C ASP A 512 -43.28 24.61 -67.34
N GLY A 513 -43.41 25.19 -66.14
CA GLY A 513 -42.95 24.60 -64.87
C GLY A 513 -41.42 24.51 -64.71
N THR A 514 -40.66 25.27 -65.50
CA THR A 514 -39.18 25.20 -65.50
C THR A 514 -38.50 26.23 -64.60
N ALA A 515 -39.17 27.33 -64.25
CA ALA A 515 -38.61 28.39 -63.42
C ALA A 515 -39.63 29.05 -62.48
N CYS A 516 -39.13 29.84 -61.53
CA CYS A 516 -39.93 30.73 -60.69
C CYS A 516 -39.72 32.19 -61.10
N VAL A 517 -40.76 33.01 -61.06
CA VAL A 517 -40.74 34.40 -61.52
C VAL A 517 -41.47 35.37 -60.58
N ASP A 518 -41.06 36.63 -60.62
CA ASP A 518 -41.67 37.76 -59.90
C ASP A 518 -42.80 38.41 -60.73
N SER A 519 -43.77 37.58 -61.13
CA SER A 519 -45.01 38.10 -61.73
C SER A 519 -45.89 38.72 -60.65
N SER A 520 -46.78 39.63 -61.04
CA SER A 520 -47.76 40.22 -60.12
C SER A 520 -48.84 39.22 -59.68
N GLN A 521 -48.97 38.09 -60.39
CA GLN A 521 -49.93 37.03 -60.13
C GLN A 521 -49.41 35.66 -60.61
N SER A 522 -50.15 34.59 -60.31
CA SER A 522 -49.82 33.23 -60.80
C SER A 522 -49.82 33.17 -62.32
N CYS A 523 -48.84 32.49 -62.91
CA CYS A 523 -48.79 32.28 -64.36
C CYS A 523 -49.87 31.29 -64.87
N ASN A 524 -50.67 30.74 -63.95
CA ASN A 524 -51.87 29.97 -64.22
C ASN A 524 -53.16 30.80 -63.99
N ALA A 525 -53.04 32.11 -63.76
CA ALA A 525 -54.18 33.01 -63.59
C ALA A 525 -55.02 33.10 -64.88
N LYS A 526 -56.34 33.27 -64.71
CA LYS A 526 -57.30 33.30 -65.84
C LYS A 526 -57.62 34.71 -66.36
N SER A 527 -57.13 35.75 -65.71
CA SER A 527 -57.47 37.15 -66.00
C SER A 527 -56.40 38.10 -65.47
N ASN A 528 -56.49 39.39 -65.83
CA ASN A 528 -55.60 40.48 -65.38
C ASN A 528 -54.13 40.35 -65.82
N TRP A 529 -53.87 39.61 -66.90
CA TRP A 529 -52.53 39.52 -67.48
C TRP A 529 -52.05 40.89 -67.96
N THR A 530 -50.83 41.25 -67.55
CA THR A 530 -50.09 42.38 -68.10
C THR A 530 -48.94 41.90 -68.98
N ASP A 531 -48.42 42.77 -69.85
CA ASP A 531 -47.21 42.46 -70.64
C ASP A 531 -46.02 42.08 -69.74
N LYS A 532 -45.92 42.69 -68.55
CA LYS A 532 -44.89 42.33 -67.57
C LYS A 532 -45.08 40.89 -67.08
N ASP A 533 -46.30 40.48 -66.79
CA ASP A 533 -46.58 39.09 -66.38
C ASP A 533 -46.31 38.11 -67.51
N CYS A 534 -46.72 38.43 -68.73
CA CYS A 534 -46.49 37.56 -69.89
C CYS A 534 -45.02 37.38 -70.23
N ALA A 535 -44.23 38.46 -70.21
CA ALA A 535 -42.79 38.39 -70.43
C ALA A 535 -42.06 37.52 -69.39
N LEU A 536 -42.57 37.45 -68.16
CA LEU A 536 -42.02 36.63 -67.10
C LEU A 536 -42.52 35.18 -67.16
N CYS A 537 -43.83 34.99 -67.24
CA CYS A 537 -44.50 33.68 -67.16
C CYS A 537 -44.39 32.83 -68.42
N SER A 538 -44.32 33.48 -69.59
CA SER A 538 -44.26 32.82 -70.90
C SER A 538 -43.37 33.65 -71.85
N PRO A 539 -42.03 33.59 -71.70
CA PRO A 539 -41.11 34.45 -72.46
C PRO A 539 -41.22 34.30 -73.99
N SER A 540 -41.70 33.14 -74.47
CA SER A 540 -41.99 32.90 -75.89
C SER A 540 -43.23 33.64 -76.40
N THR A 541 -44.05 34.19 -75.52
CA THR A 541 -45.28 34.96 -75.80
C THR A 541 -45.36 36.14 -74.80
N PRO A 542 -44.55 37.19 -74.96
CA PRO A 542 -44.30 38.17 -73.90
C PRO A 542 -45.39 39.24 -73.73
N TYR A 543 -46.47 39.22 -74.52
CA TYR A 543 -47.48 40.28 -74.52
C TYR A 543 -48.86 39.76 -74.07
N ALA A 544 -49.61 40.56 -73.32
CA ALA A 544 -50.97 40.22 -72.92
C ALA A 544 -51.97 40.48 -74.05
N ASN A 545 -52.96 39.60 -74.20
CA ASN A 545 -54.06 39.82 -75.13
C ASN A 545 -54.95 41.00 -74.68
N SER A 546 -55.77 41.53 -75.59
CA SER A 546 -56.63 42.69 -75.30
C SER A 546 -57.65 42.47 -74.17
N LYS A 547 -57.98 41.21 -73.87
CA LYS A 547 -58.91 40.81 -72.80
C LYS A 547 -58.20 40.55 -71.46
N GLN A 548 -56.88 40.65 -71.42
CA GLN A 548 -56.03 40.32 -70.26
C GLN A 548 -56.26 38.90 -69.73
N THR A 549 -56.65 37.95 -70.59
CA THR A 549 -56.95 36.55 -70.19
C THR A 549 -55.82 35.57 -70.48
N GLY A 550 -54.76 36.01 -71.16
CA GLY A 550 -53.59 35.19 -71.48
C GLY A 550 -52.58 35.92 -72.34
N CYS A 551 -51.49 35.23 -72.69
CA CYS A 551 -50.36 35.77 -73.40
C CYS A 551 -50.31 35.38 -74.88
N VAL A 552 -49.74 36.23 -75.71
CA VAL A 552 -49.67 36.10 -77.17
C VAL A 552 -48.25 36.33 -77.71
N ASP A 553 -48.01 35.85 -78.92
CA ASP A 553 -46.73 35.82 -79.61
C ASP A 553 -46.00 37.20 -79.66
N PRO A 554 -44.65 37.24 -79.60
CA PRO A 554 -43.85 38.47 -79.66
C PRO A 554 -44.02 39.32 -80.93
N SER A 555 -44.66 38.79 -81.98
CA SER A 555 -45.06 39.59 -83.15
C SER A 555 -46.28 40.50 -82.88
N ILE A 556 -46.95 40.34 -81.73
CA ILE A 556 -48.29 40.87 -81.48
C ILE A 556 -48.35 41.61 -80.13
N GLN A 557 -48.33 42.95 -80.15
CA GLN A 557 -48.66 43.78 -78.98
C GLN A 557 -50.13 44.20 -79.07
N CYS A 558 -51.00 43.66 -78.22
CA CYS A 558 -52.44 43.94 -78.30
C CYS A 558 -52.88 45.22 -77.58
N ILE A 559 -52.12 45.69 -76.59
CA ILE A 559 -52.46 46.86 -75.77
C ILE A 559 -51.38 47.93 -75.96
N GLY A 560 -51.76 49.11 -76.47
CA GLY A 560 -50.89 50.30 -76.50
C GLY A 560 -49.98 50.49 -77.73
N ARG A 561 -50.28 49.90 -78.89
CA ARG A 561 -49.55 50.20 -80.14
C ARG A 561 -49.73 51.66 -80.57
N ASP A 562 -48.63 52.31 -80.94
CA ASP A 562 -48.61 53.63 -81.60
C ASP A 562 -48.94 53.44 -83.09
N PRO A 563 -50.12 53.89 -83.56
CA PRO A 563 -50.54 53.71 -84.96
C PRO A 563 -49.64 54.44 -85.99
N ASN A 564 -48.63 55.19 -85.56
CA ASN A 564 -47.75 55.95 -86.44
C ASN A 564 -46.38 55.29 -86.71
N GLN A 565 -46.07 54.13 -86.13
CA GLN A 565 -44.83 53.42 -86.45
C GLN A 565 -45.01 52.48 -87.64
N ALA A 566 -44.36 52.82 -88.77
CA ALA A 566 -44.47 52.13 -90.06
C ALA A 566 -44.03 50.64 -90.07
N ALA A 567 -43.53 50.10 -88.96
CA ALA A 567 -43.09 48.71 -88.83
C ALA A 567 -44.14 47.78 -88.19
N GLN A 568 -45.34 48.26 -87.87
CA GLN A 568 -46.34 47.50 -87.10
C GLN A 568 -47.74 47.55 -87.74
N VAL A 569 -47.83 47.05 -88.99
CA VAL A 569 -49.09 46.86 -89.73
C VAL A 569 -49.86 45.69 -89.11
N TRP A 570 -51.10 45.90 -88.69
CA TRP A 570 -51.98 44.81 -88.25
C TRP A 570 -52.26 43.87 -89.43
N THR A 571 -52.09 42.56 -89.22
CA THR A 571 -52.54 41.51 -90.14
C THR A 571 -53.82 40.85 -89.62
N ASP A 572 -54.56 40.16 -90.48
CA ASP A 572 -55.74 39.37 -90.07
C ASP A 572 -55.38 38.36 -88.96
N SER A 573 -54.17 37.80 -89.01
CA SER A 573 -53.65 36.91 -87.97
C SER A 573 -53.48 37.65 -86.63
N ASP A 574 -52.92 38.86 -86.66
CA ASP A 574 -52.72 39.68 -85.45
C ASP A 574 -54.07 40.08 -84.81
N CYS A 575 -55.04 40.44 -85.65
CA CYS A 575 -56.38 40.81 -85.20
C CYS A 575 -57.15 39.64 -84.60
N ALA A 576 -57.07 38.46 -85.22
CA ALA A 576 -57.69 37.24 -84.71
C ALA A 576 -57.04 36.81 -83.38
N ALA A 577 -55.72 36.92 -83.25
CA ALA A 577 -55.01 36.59 -82.02
C ALA A 577 -55.28 37.58 -80.88
N CYS A 578 -55.39 38.88 -81.16
CA CYS A 578 -55.59 39.90 -80.13
C CYS A 578 -57.02 40.01 -79.62
N TYR A 579 -58.03 39.87 -80.48
CA TYR A 579 -59.42 40.16 -80.14
C TYR A 579 -60.32 38.92 -80.14
N GLN A 580 -60.02 37.93 -80.99
CA GLN A 580 -60.64 36.60 -81.23
C GLN A 580 -60.90 36.37 -82.73
N THR A 581 -61.18 35.11 -83.10
CA THR A 581 -61.65 34.74 -84.45
C THR A 581 -62.85 35.59 -84.89
N GLY A 582 -62.76 36.21 -86.07
CA GLY A 582 -63.78 37.12 -86.61
C GLY A 582 -63.40 38.60 -86.63
N TYR A 583 -62.21 38.97 -86.13
CA TYR A 583 -61.62 40.29 -86.39
C TYR A 583 -60.64 40.21 -87.56
N ARG A 584 -60.66 41.22 -88.44
CA ARG A 584 -59.71 41.37 -89.56
C ARG A 584 -58.98 42.70 -89.47
N ALA A 585 -57.77 42.78 -90.01
CA ALA A 585 -57.04 44.04 -90.06
C ALA A 585 -57.64 44.94 -91.15
N GLN A 586 -57.73 46.24 -90.87
CA GLN A 586 -58.02 47.20 -91.93
C GLN A 586 -56.97 47.09 -93.04
N SER A 587 -57.34 47.47 -94.27
CA SER A 587 -56.46 47.37 -95.43
C SER A 587 -55.18 48.22 -95.33
N ASP A 588 -55.20 49.27 -94.49
CA ASP A 588 -54.03 50.08 -94.16
C ASP A 588 -53.24 49.54 -92.95
N GLY A 589 -53.72 48.44 -92.35
CA GLY A 589 -53.22 47.81 -91.14
C GLY A 589 -53.19 48.73 -89.93
N SER A 590 -54.00 49.79 -89.90
CA SER A 590 -54.02 50.77 -88.80
C SER A 590 -54.79 50.26 -87.57
N SER A 591 -55.76 49.37 -87.75
CA SER A 591 -56.61 48.84 -86.68
C SER A 591 -57.28 47.51 -87.07
N CYS A 592 -57.94 46.86 -86.11
CA CYS A 592 -58.75 45.67 -86.35
C CYS A 592 -60.25 45.99 -86.40
N VAL A 593 -60.94 45.44 -87.39
CA VAL A 593 -62.39 45.52 -87.58
C VAL A 593 -63.03 44.24 -87.07
N ASN A 594 -64.05 44.38 -86.22
CA ASN A 594 -64.91 43.27 -85.85
C ASN A 594 -65.84 42.91 -87.01
N CYS A 595 -65.53 41.85 -87.75
CA CYS A 595 -66.38 41.43 -88.86
C CYS A 595 -67.70 40.85 -88.42
N SER A 596 -67.87 40.48 -87.15
CA SER A 596 -69.13 39.99 -86.60
C SER A 596 -70.01 41.12 -86.02
N ALA A 597 -69.65 42.39 -86.22
CA ALA A 597 -70.46 43.51 -85.74
C ALA A 597 -71.79 43.61 -86.51
N THR A 598 -72.91 43.69 -85.80
CA THR A 598 -74.25 43.79 -86.41
C THR A 598 -74.71 45.25 -86.63
N SER A 599 -73.88 46.24 -86.28
CA SER A 599 -74.17 47.66 -86.42
C SER A 599 -72.88 48.48 -86.40
N GLY A 600 -72.89 49.68 -86.99
CA GLY A 600 -71.76 50.62 -86.97
C GLY A 600 -70.61 50.29 -87.94
N MET A 601 -70.75 49.30 -88.82
CA MET A 601 -69.80 49.03 -89.89
C MET A 601 -69.95 50.06 -91.02
N THR A 602 -68.84 50.43 -91.65
CA THR A 602 -68.81 51.24 -92.87
C THR A 602 -68.76 50.33 -94.10
N ASN A 603 -69.03 50.85 -95.30
CA ASN A 603 -68.87 50.07 -96.54
C ASN A 603 -67.46 49.48 -96.66
N ALA A 604 -66.42 50.23 -96.27
CA ALA A 604 -65.05 49.74 -96.27
C ALA A 604 -64.86 48.56 -95.29
N ALA A 605 -65.46 48.63 -94.10
CA ALA A 605 -65.42 47.55 -93.12
C ALA A 605 -66.22 46.32 -93.58
N CYS A 606 -67.38 46.50 -94.20
CA CYS A 606 -68.19 45.42 -94.75
C CYS A 606 -67.49 44.71 -95.91
N GLY A 607 -66.94 45.48 -96.86
CA GLY A 607 -66.14 44.96 -97.96
C GLY A 607 -64.91 44.18 -97.47
N LEU A 608 -64.22 44.66 -96.44
CA LEU A 608 -63.09 43.96 -95.85
C LEU A 608 -63.49 42.63 -95.18
N CYS A 609 -64.67 42.59 -94.56
CA CYS A 609 -65.12 41.45 -93.76
C CYS A 609 -65.79 40.34 -94.56
N TYR A 610 -66.48 40.70 -95.64
CA TYR A 610 -67.35 39.82 -96.42
C TYR A 610 -67.04 39.80 -97.92
N GLY A 611 -66.11 40.64 -98.40
CA GLY A 611 -65.78 40.78 -99.82
C GLY A 611 -64.85 39.68 -100.35
N THR A 612 -65.44 38.62 -100.89
CA THR A 612 -64.91 37.96 -102.10
C THR A 612 -65.94 38.18 -103.19
N ASP A 613 -65.71 39.17 -104.07
CA ASP A 613 -66.27 39.52 -105.41
C ASP A 613 -67.65 38.99 -105.92
N ASP A 614 -68.47 38.39 -105.07
CA ASP A 614 -69.65 37.59 -105.42
C ASP A 614 -70.96 38.30 -105.00
N GLY A 615 -70.86 39.52 -104.46
CA GLY A 615 -72.01 40.36 -104.12
C GLY A 615 -72.62 40.13 -102.74
N ASP A 616 -72.03 39.31 -101.87
CA ASP A 616 -72.55 39.10 -100.51
C ASP A 616 -72.04 40.16 -99.51
N ASN A 617 -72.97 40.96 -98.96
CA ASN A 617 -72.77 41.83 -97.78
C ASN A 617 -71.58 42.80 -97.79
N GLN A 618 -71.27 43.43 -98.94
CA GLN A 618 -70.14 44.35 -99.07
C GLN A 618 -70.44 45.79 -98.61
N TYR A 619 -71.71 46.16 -98.45
CA TYR A 619 -72.13 47.54 -98.22
C TYR A 619 -72.77 47.66 -96.85
N ALA A 620 -72.57 48.77 -96.16
CA ALA A 620 -73.26 49.06 -94.92
C ALA A 620 -74.62 49.72 -95.23
N ASN A 621 -75.70 49.20 -94.65
CA ASN A 621 -76.97 49.91 -94.61
C ASN A 621 -76.92 51.09 -93.63
N ALA A 622 -78.02 51.83 -93.51
CA ALA A 622 -78.09 53.01 -92.63
C ALA A 622 -77.82 52.73 -91.13
N GLN A 623 -77.94 51.47 -90.67
CA GLN A 623 -77.64 51.05 -89.30
C GLN A 623 -76.18 50.55 -89.14
N GLY A 624 -75.42 50.53 -90.23
CA GLY A 624 -74.07 49.98 -90.26
C GLY A 624 -74.03 48.45 -90.18
N ALA A 625 -75.09 47.78 -90.63
CA ALA A 625 -75.08 46.32 -90.86
C ALA A 625 -74.72 46.04 -92.31
N CYS A 626 -73.93 45.00 -92.56
CA CYS A 626 -73.48 44.64 -93.89
C CYS A 626 -74.61 43.98 -94.70
N VAL A 627 -74.89 44.52 -95.89
CA VAL A 627 -75.92 44.13 -96.84
C VAL A 627 -75.34 44.03 -98.26
N SER A 628 -75.93 43.18 -99.09
CA SER A 628 -75.46 42.88 -100.46
C SER A 628 -75.71 43.98 -101.48
N VAL A 629 -76.47 45.01 -101.12
CA VAL A 629 -76.89 46.09 -102.03
C VAL A 629 -76.11 47.37 -101.75
N ASP A 630 -75.61 48.03 -102.80
CA ASP A 630 -74.92 49.33 -102.66
C ASP A 630 -75.92 50.43 -102.27
N CYS A 631 -76.00 50.65 -100.96
CA CYS A 631 -76.88 51.67 -100.41
C CYS A 631 -76.47 53.12 -100.73
N THR A 632 -75.36 53.31 -101.45
CA THR A 632 -74.89 54.61 -101.91
C THR A 632 -75.18 54.87 -103.40
N GLN A 633 -75.80 53.91 -104.10
CA GLN A 633 -76.14 54.07 -105.51
C GLN A 633 -77.09 55.25 -105.73
N LYS A 634 -76.91 56.00 -106.82
CA LYS A 634 -77.70 57.22 -107.12
C LYS A 634 -78.84 57.00 -108.10
N SER A 635 -78.93 55.80 -108.69
CA SER A 635 -79.94 55.45 -109.69
C SER A 635 -80.05 53.93 -109.82
N GLY A 636 -81.16 53.44 -110.35
CA GLY A 636 -81.41 52.00 -110.50
C GLY A 636 -82.05 51.36 -109.28
N TRP A 637 -82.52 52.16 -108.33
CA TRP A 637 -83.22 51.68 -107.14
C TRP A 637 -84.45 50.87 -107.52
N VAL A 638 -84.56 49.66 -106.97
CA VAL A 638 -85.82 48.91 -106.89
C VAL A 638 -86.31 48.87 -105.45
N ASP A 639 -87.60 48.58 -105.23
CA ASP A 639 -88.20 48.52 -103.89
C ASP A 639 -87.41 47.60 -102.93
N GLN A 640 -86.88 46.49 -103.45
CA GLN A 640 -86.05 45.58 -102.66
C GLN A 640 -84.77 46.25 -102.15
N ASP A 641 -84.09 47.03 -103.00
CA ASP A 641 -82.88 47.77 -102.65
C ASP A 641 -83.20 48.84 -101.60
N CYS A 642 -84.29 49.59 -101.81
CA CYS A 642 -84.74 50.63 -100.91
C CYS A 642 -85.06 50.07 -99.51
N SER A 643 -85.76 48.94 -99.43
CA SER A 643 -86.09 48.29 -98.15
C SER A 643 -84.86 47.76 -97.41
N THR A 644 -83.85 47.30 -98.15
CA THR A 644 -82.59 46.75 -97.62
C THR A 644 -81.67 47.87 -97.10
N CYS A 645 -81.62 48.98 -97.83
CA CYS A 645 -80.73 50.10 -97.55
C CYS A 645 -81.29 51.12 -96.57
N ASN A 646 -82.60 51.34 -96.59
CA ASN A 646 -83.29 52.21 -95.65
C ASN A 646 -84.76 51.80 -95.50
N SER A 647 -85.05 51.01 -94.47
CA SER A 647 -86.41 50.55 -94.15
C SER A 647 -87.44 51.67 -93.94
N ALA A 648 -87.00 52.92 -93.70
CA ALA A 648 -87.90 54.06 -93.57
C ALA A 648 -88.45 54.59 -94.91
N THR A 649 -87.79 54.27 -96.03
CA THR A 649 -88.18 54.68 -97.39
C THR A 649 -88.15 53.46 -98.33
N PRO A 650 -89.07 52.50 -98.18
CA PRO A 650 -88.91 51.18 -98.81
C PRO A 650 -89.29 51.13 -100.29
N TYR A 651 -89.77 52.22 -100.89
CA TYR A 651 -90.25 52.24 -102.26
C TYR A 651 -89.35 53.08 -103.16
N ALA A 652 -88.96 52.53 -104.30
CA ALA A 652 -88.21 53.26 -105.31
C ALA A 652 -89.13 54.18 -106.11
N SER A 653 -88.56 55.27 -106.63
CA SER A 653 -89.22 56.12 -107.59
C SER A 653 -89.41 55.43 -108.93
N ASN A 654 -90.45 55.83 -109.67
CA ASN A 654 -90.76 55.23 -110.98
C ASN A 654 -89.59 55.35 -111.98
N ASP A 655 -88.71 56.33 -111.81
CA ASP A 655 -87.49 56.53 -112.60
C ASP A 655 -86.24 55.89 -111.94
N GLY A 656 -86.39 55.22 -110.79
CA GLY A 656 -85.33 54.55 -110.05
C GLY A 656 -84.27 55.49 -109.47
N SER A 657 -84.51 56.79 -109.42
CA SER A 657 -83.53 57.82 -109.00
C SER A 657 -83.49 58.06 -107.50
N SER A 658 -84.54 57.68 -106.75
CA SER A 658 -84.63 57.91 -105.30
C SER A 658 -85.54 56.88 -104.62
N CYS A 659 -85.39 56.72 -103.30
CA CYS A 659 -86.33 55.96 -102.47
C CYS A 659 -87.24 56.94 -101.70
N TYR A 660 -88.55 56.68 -101.65
CA TYR A 660 -89.52 57.51 -100.94
C TYR A 660 -90.46 56.71 -100.04
N ALA A 661 -91.11 57.42 -99.13
CA ALA A 661 -92.24 56.92 -98.36
C ALA A 661 -93.55 57.22 -99.11
N THR A 662 -94.38 56.21 -99.37
CA THR A 662 -95.66 56.34 -100.09
C THR A 662 -96.72 57.02 -99.22
N THR A 663 -97.10 58.27 -99.52
CA THR A 663 -98.28 58.87 -98.86
C THR A 663 -99.16 59.86 -99.64
N ASN A 664 -99.06 60.11 -100.96
CA ASN A 664 -99.92 61.17 -101.57
C ASN A 664 -100.45 61.01 -103.01
N SER A 665 -100.25 59.89 -103.73
CA SER A 665 -100.70 59.82 -105.15
C SER A 665 -102.18 59.45 -105.36
N LYS A 666 -102.85 58.77 -104.42
CA LYS A 666 -104.23 58.24 -104.65
C LYS A 666 -105.39 59.15 -104.22
N ILE A 667 -105.15 60.27 -103.52
CA ILE A 667 -106.23 61.15 -103.03
C ILE A 667 -106.65 62.20 -104.07
N LEU A 668 -105.76 62.64 -104.98
CA LEU A 668 -106.06 63.69 -105.96
C LEU A 668 -106.96 63.25 -107.13
N THR A 669 -106.97 61.96 -107.48
CA THR A 669 -107.81 61.45 -108.58
C THR A 669 -109.28 61.29 -108.17
N PHE A 670 -109.57 61.16 -106.86
CA PHE A 670 -110.95 61.04 -106.36
C PHE A 670 -111.67 62.40 -106.24
N SER A 671 -110.93 63.50 -106.02
CA SER A 671 -111.52 64.85 -105.87
C SER A 671 -111.97 65.49 -107.19
N LEU A 672 -111.36 65.14 -108.32
CA LEU A 672 -111.73 65.67 -109.64
C LEU A 672 -112.97 64.99 -110.25
N ILE A 673 -113.22 63.72 -109.93
CA ILE A 673 -114.42 62.99 -110.39
C ILE A 673 -115.66 63.46 -109.61
N PHE A 674 -115.52 63.82 -108.33
CA PHE A 674 -116.63 64.31 -107.50
C PHE A 674 -117.10 65.73 -107.89
N LEU A 675 -116.19 66.59 -108.40
CA LEU A 675 -116.53 67.92 -108.93
C LEU A 675 -117.22 67.86 -110.30
N TYR A 676 -116.93 66.84 -111.12
CA TYR A 676 -117.59 66.65 -112.41
C TYR A 676 -119.06 66.17 -112.26
N TYR A 677 -119.37 65.41 -111.21
CA TYR A 677 -120.73 64.96 -110.89
C TYR A 677 -121.62 66.03 -110.23
N LEU A 678 -121.07 67.16 -109.77
CA LEU A 678 -121.81 68.27 -109.16
C LEU A 678 -122.19 69.40 -110.14
N LEU A 679 -121.74 69.31 -111.41
CA LEU A 679 -121.97 70.33 -112.46
C LEU A 679 -122.84 69.84 -113.63
N ILE A 680 -123.59 68.73 -113.44
CA ILE A 680 -124.67 68.28 -114.33
C ILE A 680 -125.96 68.11 -113.53
#